data_AF-A0A939AZ10-F1
#
_entry.id   AF-A0A939AZ10-F1
#
_cell.length_a   1.000
_cell.length_b   1.000
_cell.length_c   1.000
_cell.angle_alpha   90.00
_cell.angle_beta   90.00
_cell.angle_gamma   90.00
#
_symmetry.space_group_name_H-M   'P 1'
#
loop_
_entity.id
_entity.type
_entity.pdbx_description
1 polymer ?
#
loop_
_entity_poly.entity_id
_entity_poly.type
_entity_poly.pdbx_seq_one_letter_code
_entity_poly.pdbx_strand_id
1 'polypeptide(L)'
;METLMRNQSSLVLAAAVALALGHAPTAMAQLEEIIVSAQKFEESAQDIGLTISAFDADSYRELTGGTLDGLTSQLTNTQAYANNTFLQSVHIRGIGLNEFQGQYDSPVARHVDEVYIAKPWMSSRRQYDIQRVEVLKGPQGTLFGRNTTGGAVNFYTNAPTDAFEAALELGADEHERYSLQGMVSGPLSERLSGRLSFLSEFGSGGPQKNLYSGKEHGEPDLLDFRGQLRWTGDRLTVRVLVNGGTDQGEKVAWKGPGIFNFGAPGFCPELFTGEVSRHPSSCAKSAGFATLAGFPEGEYEPEDKHTINQNTPPKVDDTFYGGYLRLDYELGQATLTSITAYQYYERIHREDSQSDIFDSTSTHYYNEIDQFTQELRLTGEVGGKSRYVLGLFYEHDDLEQVDGSDLSGQPLPGVVPPFADQFFAQFHQELDSYAVFSHFEYGVSDEVTLNLGLRYTSDKTSVDDVLLGLGNLPQTGKQKFVTPCLITTFFEGPIGSPACPFLGPFAPLYADSRTDENFSWRLGLEWTPQDDLLVYANLTTGYRGGGYSLPFAGAATSFDPEEIFAQEVGIKSQFLDRRLQLNATLFHFEYDDVQVNVDDPVSPLVPITRNVGKQENLGAELELTWQPSERWLIKQGLGYLDAEYQDTARAISTYAGIVPLEGKTPVNSPEWTYNGVLRYEQPVAGNWNGALTLDYHWVDERFLEATNQVFDRAAAYWLVNLRAALATQDGKWEVAVYAKNLFDEEYLTYINNIGFFKLDIFGEQRTVGATLRHRHELWELDATSLAAAIRRGEASARDAVTACLGRIAAVNGQVNAITAVHGDEALAAAAAADERQATGAPLGPLHGVPFAVKENIDTQGWPTTQGVPAMAGAIAPRDAPIVEQLRAAGAIPVAATNLPDFGLRWHTESSLRGATRNPWAHDRTPGGSSGGSAVALATGMVPLALGNDLGGSLRVPAQYCGVASLRPSHGRIARAIATMPGELPLSFQLMYVEGPMARSVADLEVALAAASHADARDPWWVPAPLAPAAAPGPARIALVLNPGGLGVDPQVESGVRRAAAVLVDAGYAVEEAEPPQLVQALRMWQCLLFNETRALMLGVIRQFAGANAVRALTLCDPFIPEVGRDEMLRTYAERTALLRQWLAFFERYPLVLGPVSTAPPFLTGADVRSTADSERIMNSMCLVVTANLLGLPVAVVPTGVADGLPQAVQIIGAPFSEARCLAAAAAIESALGTITPPDGAGVALLQ
;
A
#
# COMPACT_ATOMS: atom_id res chain seq x y z
N MET A 1 -13.79 32.40 -18.64
CA MET A 1 -12.45 32.81 -19.12
C MET A 1 -12.01 34.23 -18.69
N GLU A 2 -12.91 35.21 -18.49
CA GLU A 2 -12.52 36.56 -17.99
C GLU A 2 -12.27 36.65 -16.47
N THR A 3 -12.68 35.64 -15.69
CA THR A 3 -12.47 35.58 -14.22
C THR A 3 -11.09 35.04 -13.82
N LEU A 4 -10.35 34.43 -14.75
CA LEU A 4 -9.05 33.76 -14.50
C LEU A 4 -7.85 34.74 -14.41
N MET A 5 -8.05 36.05 -14.59
CA MET A 5 -6.96 37.03 -14.67
C MET A 5 -6.82 37.97 -13.48
N ARG A 6 -7.49 37.74 -12.34
CA ARG A 6 -7.48 38.71 -11.22
C ARG A 6 -6.74 38.34 -9.94
N ASN A 7 -6.19 37.14 -9.78
CA ASN A 7 -5.38 36.79 -8.61
C ASN A 7 -3.90 36.62 -8.96
N GLN A 8 -3.03 37.36 -8.26
CA GLN A 8 -1.57 37.32 -8.42
C GLN A 8 -0.92 36.00 -7.94
N SER A 9 -1.72 35.02 -7.53
CA SER A 9 -1.27 33.71 -7.02
C SER A 9 -0.92 32.72 -8.14
N SER A 10 -1.43 32.90 -9.36
CA SER A 10 -1.26 31.97 -10.48
C SER A 10 0.15 31.98 -11.10
N LEU A 11 0.95 33.02 -10.85
CA LEU A 11 2.30 33.17 -11.40
C LEU A 11 3.37 32.41 -10.60
N VAL A 12 3.09 32.03 -9.35
CA VAL A 12 4.06 31.32 -8.50
C VAL A 12 4.10 29.82 -8.83
N LEU A 13 2.95 29.23 -9.19
CA LEU A 13 2.85 27.81 -9.56
C LEU A 13 3.45 27.53 -10.96
N ALA A 14 3.23 28.42 -11.92
CA ALA A 14 3.79 28.28 -13.28
C ALA A 14 5.31 28.53 -13.34
N ALA A 15 5.85 29.38 -12.45
CA ALA A 15 7.29 29.65 -12.37
C ALA A 15 8.08 28.52 -11.69
N ALA A 16 7.46 27.81 -10.73
CA ALA A 16 8.09 26.65 -10.06
C ALA A 16 8.28 25.46 -11.02
N VAL A 17 7.34 25.22 -11.94
CA VAL A 17 7.41 24.15 -12.94
C VAL A 17 8.42 24.46 -14.05
N ALA A 18 8.58 25.73 -14.43
CA ALA A 18 9.49 26.14 -15.50
C ALA A 18 10.98 26.20 -15.08
N LEU A 19 11.29 26.30 -13.78
CA LEU A 19 12.66 26.41 -13.25
C LEU A 19 13.31 25.05 -12.92
N ALA A 20 12.58 23.93 -12.99
CA ALA A 20 13.08 22.60 -12.62
C ALA A 20 13.56 21.73 -13.80
N LEU A 21 13.47 22.20 -15.06
CA LEU A 21 13.88 21.44 -16.25
C LEU A 21 15.39 21.59 -16.55
N GLY A 22 16.22 21.42 -15.53
CA GLY A 22 17.67 21.23 -15.68
C GLY A 22 17.98 19.75 -15.87
N HIS A 23 18.56 19.41 -17.02
CA HIS A 23 18.90 18.04 -17.41
C HIS A 23 19.80 17.36 -16.36
N ALA A 24 19.30 16.32 -15.71
CA ALA A 24 20.08 15.29 -15.04
C ALA A 24 19.81 13.94 -15.76
N PRO A 25 20.83 13.11 -15.98
CA PRO A 25 20.69 11.80 -16.58
C PRO A 25 19.72 10.89 -15.81
N THR A 26 19.07 10.00 -16.54
CA THR A 26 17.99 9.15 -16.03
C THR A 26 18.50 7.75 -15.76
N ALA A 27 18.56 7.38 -14.49
CA ALA A 27 18.49 6.00 -14.07
C ALA A 27 17.01 5.65 -13.78
N MET A 28 16.60 4.42 -14.13
CA MET A 28 15.20 4.07 -14.41
C MET A 28 14.38 3.86 -13.13
N ALA A 29 13.74 4.92 -12.63
CA ALA A 29 12.51 4.77 -11.84
C ALA A 29 11.44 4.09 -12.71
N GLN A 30 10.61 3.21 -12.17
CA GLN A 30 9.40 2.69 -12.84
C GLN A 30 8.23 2.82 -11.87
N LEU A 31 7.05 3.13 -12.40
CA LEU A 31 5.83 3.20 -11.61
C LEU A 31 5.48 1.80 -11.09
N GLU A 32 5.15 1.74 -9.80
CA GLU A 32 4.71 0.50 -9.16
C GLU A 32 3.38 0.03 -9.75
N GLU A 33 3.28 -1.27 -9.97
CA GLU A 33 2.08 -1.90 -10.51
C GLU A 33 1.10 -2.23 -9.39
N ILE A 34 -0.12 -1.70 -9.49
CA ILE A 34 -1.18 -1.97 -8.50
C ILE A 34 -2.01 -3.16 -8.97
N ILE A 35 -1.96 -4.24 -8.21
CA ILE A 35 -2.80 -5.43 -8.41
C ILE A 35 -4.17 -5.23 -7.77
N VAL A 36 -5.23 -5.48 -8.54
CA VAL A 36 -6.62 -5.32 -8.12
C VAL A 36 -7.41 -6.61 -8.35
N SER A 37 -8.58 -6.71 -7.72
CA SER A 37 -9.50 -7.85 -7.87
C SER A 37 -10.87 -7.45 -8.42
N ALA A 38 -10.92 -6.38 -9.20
CA ALA A 38 -12.15 -5.78 -9.74
C ALA A 38 -13.02 -6.77 -10.53
N GLN A 39 -12.41 -7.75 -11.22
CA GLN A 39 -13.11 -8.79 -11.98
C GLN A 39 -13.17 -10.14 -11.26
N LYS A 40 -12.90 -10.17 -9.94
CA LYS A 40 -12.73 -11.38 -9.11
C LYS A 40 -11.51 -12.25 -9.50
N PHE A 41 -10.56 -11.68 -10.24
CA PHE A 41 -9.23 -12.19 -10.52
C PHE A 41 -8.18 -11.17 -10.07
N GLU A 42 -7.02 -11.62 -9.59
CA GLU A 42 -5.89 -10.74 -9.26
C GLU A 42 -5.11 -10.39 -10.53
N GLU A 43 -5.13 -9.11 -10.93
CA GLU A 43 -4.43 -8.63 -12.12
C GLU A 43 -4.09 -7.14 -12.02
N SER A 44 -3.23 -6.66 -12.92
CA SER A 44 -2.82 -5.26 -12.95
C SER A 44 -4.00 -4.35 -13.28
N ALA A 45 -4.13 -3.23 -12.56
CA ALA A 45 -5.10 -2.20 -12.91
C ALA A 45 -4.89 -1.62 -14.32
N GLN A 46 -3.72 -1.82 -14.95
CA GLN A 46 -3.44 -1.38 -16.33
C GLN A 46 -3.94 -2.36 -17.40
N ASP A 47 -4.19 -3.61 -17.04
CA ASP A 47 -4.58 -4.66 -17.98
C ASP A 47 -6.10 -4.87 -18.06
N ILE A 48 -6.87 -4.25 -17.15
CA ILE A 48 -8.34 -4.34 -17.10
C ILE A 48 -8.97 -3.23 -17.93
N GLY A 49 -9.88 -3.56 -18.85
CA GLY A 49 -10.71 -2.61 -19.59
C GLY A 49 -11.85 -2.03 -18.75
N LEU A 50 -11.53 -1.34 -17.66
CA LEU A 50 -12.44 -0.63 -16.77
C LEU A 50 -11.79 0.65 -16.23
N THR A 51 -12.57 1.71 -16.01
CA THR A 51 -12.08 2.85 -15.24
C THR A 51 -12.00 2.50 -13.75
N ILE A 52 -10.76 2.39 -13.24
CA ILE A 52 -10.47 1.98 -11.87
C ILE A 52 -9.38 2.90 -11.32
N SER A 53 -9.60 3.42 -10.11
CA SER A 53 -8.57 4.06 -9.30
C SER A 53 -8.30 3.19 -8.08
N ALA A 54 -7.02 2.92 -7.78
CA ALA A 54 -6.65 2.06 -6.67
C ALA A 54 -5.56 2.70 -5.81
N PHE A 55 -5.61 2.42 -4.50
CA PHE A 55 -4.70 2.94 -3.50
C PHE A 55 -4.11 1.77 -2.73
N ASP A 56 -2.77 1.69 -2.66
CA ASP A 56 -2.08 0.81 -1.73
C ASP A 56 -2.25 1.30 -0.27
N ALA A 57 -1.74 0.51 0.68
CA ALA A 57 -1.86 0.78 2.11
C ALA A 57 -1.29 2.16 2.53
N ASP A 58 -0.11 2.54 2.03
CA ASP A 58 0.57 3.77 2.44
C ASP A 58 -0.06 4.99 1.74
N SER A 59 -0.36 4.90 0.44
CA SER A 59 -1.07 5.94 -0.32
C SER A 59 -2.45 6.22 0.28
N TYR A 60 -3.22 5.18 0.64
CA TYR A 60 -4.52 5.34 1.28
C TYR A 60 -4.39 6.05 2.63
N ARG A 61 -3.49 5.57 3.50
CA ARG A 61 -3.25 6.16 4.82
C ARG A 61 -2.81 7.63 4.72
N GLU A 62 -1.83 7.93 3.87
CA GLU A 62 -1.18 9.25 3.83
C GLU A 62 -2.01 10.31 3.13
N LEU A 63 -2.63 9.98 1.99
CA LEU A 63 -3.37 10.94 1.17
C LEU A 63 -4.81 11.09 1.61
N THR A 64 -5.41 10.03 2.17
CA THR A 64 -6.83 10.06 2.56
C THR A 64 -7.04 10.20 4.06
N GLY A 65 -6.03 9.87 4.88
CA GLY A 65 -6.20 9.80 6.34
C GLY A 65 -7.22 8.75 6.78
N GLY A 66 -7.59 7.81 5.90
CA GLY A 66 -8.60 6.79 6.15
C GLY A 66 -10.05 7.28 6.06
N THR A 67 -10.28 8.52 5.62
CA THR A 67 -11.62 9.12 5.52
C THR A 67 -12.15 9.12 4.09
N LEU A 68 -13.48 9.17 3.96
CA LEU A 68 -14.14 9.24 2.66
C LEU A 68 -13.81 10.55 1.94
N ASP A 69 -13.65 11.67 2.66
CA ASP A 69 -13.30 12.98 2.05
C ASP A 69 -11.95 12.92 1.40
N GLY A 70 -10.98 12.44 2.17
CA GLY A 70 -9.63 12.23 1.71
C GLY A 70 -9.63 11.34 0.48
N LEU A 71 -10.39 10.24 0.47
CA LEU A 71 -10.49 9.35 -0.69
C LEU A 71 -11.05 10.07 -1.92
N THR A 72 -12.20 10.75 -1.79
CA THR A 72 -12.85 11.41 -2.93
C THR A 72 -12.06 12.60 -3.47
N SER A 73 -11.30 13.31 -2.63
CA SER A 73 -10.42 14.40 -3.06
C SER A 73 -9.28 13.95 -3.99
N GLN A 74 -8.94 12.65 -3.96
CA GLN A 74 -7.91 12.05 -4.82
C GLN A 74 -8.48 11.52 -6.14
N LEU A 75 -9.78 11.70 -6.40
CA LEU A 75 -10.49 11.09 -7.52
C LEU A 75 -11.21 12.15 -8.36
N THR A 76 -11.11 12.01 -9.69
CA THR A 76 -11.88 12.84 -10.64
C THR A 76 -13.35 12.44 -10.65
N ASN A 77 -14.24 13.41 -10.91
CA ASN A 77 -15.70 13.23 -10.99
C ASN A 77 -16.30 12.42 -9.83
N THR A 78 -15.68 12.49 -8.65
CA THR A 78 -16.12 11.81 -7.45
C THR A 78 -16.20 12.82 -6.33
N GLN A 79 -17.28 12.83 -5.56
CA GLN A 79 -17.48 13.73 -4.43
C GLN A 79 -17.97 12.95 -3.22
N ALA A 80 -17.49 13.29 -2.04
CA ALA A 80 -18.14 12.85 -0.82
C ALA A 80 -19.36 13.71 -0.52
N TYR A 81 -20.34 13.11 0.14
CA TYR A 81 -21.57 13.77 0.53
C TYR A 81 -21.77 13.68 2.05
N ALA A 82 -22.07 14.82 2.67
CA ALA A 82 -22.34 14.96 4.11
C ALA A 82 -21.25 14.35 5.03
N ASN A 83 -19.97 14.58 4.69
CA ASN A 83 -18.83 13.80 5.19
C ASN A 83 -18.55 13.84 6.70
N ASN A 84 -19.19 14.73 7.45
CA ASN A 84 -19.02 14.83 8.90
C ASN A 84 -20.35 14.68 9.66
N THR A 85 -21.33 14.05 9.01
CA THR A 85 -22.66 13.78 9.55
C THR A 85 -22.88 12.30 9.81
N PHE A 86 -24.05 11.98 10.36
CA PHE A 86 -24.55 10.64 10.61
C PHE A 86 -24.86 9.81 9.35
N LEU A 87 -24.78 10.38 8.12
CA LEU A 87 -25.01 9.69 6.84
C LEU A 87 -24.00 10.09 5.76
N GLN A 88 -22.90 9.34 5.65
CA GLN A 88 -21.89 9.57 4.63
C GLN A 88 -22.17 8.75 3.36
N SER A 89 -22.13 9.38 2.18
CA SER A 89 -22.23 8.70 0.88
C SER A 89 -21.20 9.21 -0.14
N VAL A 90 -21.00 8.46 -1.23
CA VAL A 90 -20.11 8.83 -2.34
C VAL A 90 -20.95 9.07 -3.57
N HIS A 91 -20.65 10.15 -4.29
CA HIS A 91 -21.21 10.46 -5.59
C HIS A 91 -20.12 10.20 -6.64
N ILE A 92 -20.39 9.39 -7.65
CA ILE A 92 -19.46 9.10 -8.76
C ILE A 92 -20.15 9.46 -10.07
N ARG A 93 -19.49 10.26 -10.91
CA ARG A 93 -19.94 10.69 -12.24
C ARG A 93 -21.39 11.20 -12.24
N GLY A 94 -21.73 11.99 -11.23
CA GLY A 94 -23.02 12.67 -11.08
C GLY A 94 -24.16 11.84 -10.48
N ILE A 95 -23.83 10.68 -9.89
CA ILE A 95 -24.81 9.78 -9.28
C ILE A 95 -24.37 9.43 -7.86
N GLY A 96 -25.30 9.59 -6.93
CA GLY A 96 -25.05 9.38 -5.51
C GLY A 96 -26.34 9.47 -4.71
N LEU A 97 -26.24 9.16 -3.42
CA LEU A 97 -27.37 9.25 -2.49
C LEU A 97 -27.46 10.66 -1.91
N ASN A 98 -28.58 11.34 -2.13
CA ASN A 98 -28.97 12.56 -1.42
C ASN A 98 -30.16 12.29 -0.49
N GLU A 99 -29.90 11.68 0.66
CA GLU A 99 -30.96 11.27 1.58
C GLU A 99 -30.47 11.26 3.03
N PHE A 100 -31.34 11.71 3.94
CA PHE A 100 -31.01 11.83 5.37
C PHE A 100 -31.74 10.78 6.23
N GLN A 101 -32.65 9.99 5.66
CA GLN A 101 -33.25 8.86 6.38
C GLN A 101 -32.42 7.57 6.23
N GLY A 102 -32.47 6.70 7.24
CA GLY A 102 -31.58 5.53 7.35
C GLY A 102 -31.90 4.33 6.44
N GLN A 103 -33.09 4.26 5.84
CA GLN A 103 -33.57 3.06 5.15
C GLN A 103 -33.05 2.86 3.72
N TYR A 104 -32.46 3.90 3.12
CA TYR A 104 -32.11 3.90 1.69
C TYR A 104 -30.71 3.33 1.43
N ASP A 105 -30.60 2.59 0.33
CA ASP A 105 -29.32 2.09 -0.16
C ASP A 105 -28.65 3.11 -1.09
N SER A 106 -27.32 3.13 -1.10
CA SER A 106 -26.51 4.03 -1.94
C SER A 106 -26.34 3.45 -3.36
N PRO A 107 -26.46 4.24 -4.45
CA PRO A 107 -26.16 3.79 -5.82
C PRO A 107 -24.67 3.51 -6.07
N VAL A 108 -23.80 3.90 -5.13
CA VAL A 108 -22.39 3.51 -5.06
C VAL A 108 -22.23 2.53 -3.91
N ALA A 109 -22.04 1.25 -4.24
CA ALA A 109 -21.93 0.19 -3.25
C ALA A 109 -20.59 0.24 -2.51
N ARG A 110 -20.60 -0.20 -1.25
CA ARG A 110 -19.38 -0.37 -0.44
C ARG A 110 -19.19 -1.82 -0.06
N HIS A 111 -17.95 -2.28 -0.14
CA HIS A 111 -17.57 -3.62 0.26
C HIS A 111 -16.36 -3.60 1.19
N VAL A 112 -16.34 -4.49 2.17
CA VAL A 112 -15.16 -4.79 2.99
C VAL A 112 -14.84 -6.27 2.84
N ASP A 113 -13.66 -6.58 2.30
CA ASP A 113 -13.26 -7.95 1.93
C ASP A 113 -14.32 -8.67 1.07
N GLU A 114 -14.88 -7.95 0.10
CA GLU A 114 -15.95 -8.39 -0.79
C GLU A 114 -17.33 -8.60 -0.14
N VAL A 115 -17.48 -8.35 1.16
CA VAL A 115 -18.78 -8.34 1.85
C VAL A 115 -19.47 -7.01 1.59
N TYR A 116 -20.65 -7.05 0.98
CA TYR A 116 -21.49 -5.87 0.75
C TYR A 116 -22.00 -5.29 2.06
N ILE A 117 -21.97 -3.95 2.18
CA ILE A 117 -22.52 -3.22 3.31
C ILE A 117 -23.73 -2.42 2.81
N ALA A 118 -24.94 -2.81 3.23
CA ALA A 118 -26.18 -2.27 2.64
C ALA A 118 -26.39 -0.79 2.93
N LYS A 119 -26.29 -0.39 4.20
CA LYS A 119 -26.69 0.96 4.61
C LYS A 119 -25.49 1.90 4.72
N PRO A 120 -25.59 3.13 4.22
CA PRO A 120 -24.48 4.08 4.24
C PRO A 120 -23.92 4.37 5.64
N TRP A 121 -24.80 4.43 6.65
CA TRP A 121 -24.42 4.69 8.04
C TRP A 121 -23.68 3.53 8.72
N MET A 122 -23.79 2.29 8.22
CA MET A 122 -22.98 1.16 8.72
C MET A 122 -21.48 1.31 8.40
N SER A 123 -21.17 2.19 7.43
CA SER A 123 -19.83 2.45 6.90
C SER A 123 -19.27 3.83 7.28
N SER A 124 -19.85 4.51 8.27
CA SER A 124 -19.42 5.85 8.74
C SER A 124 -18.08 5.85 9.51
N ARG A 125 -17.55 4.65 9.80
CA ARG A 125 -16.32 4.44 10.58
C ARG A 125 -15.07 4.58 9.71
N ARG A 126 -14.00 5.14 10.28
CA ARG A 126 -12.68 5.24 9.63
C ARG A 126 -12.14 3.84 9.32
N GLN A 127 -11.68 3.64 8.08
CA GLN A 127 -11.10 2.35 7.69
C GLN A 127 -9.62 2.32 8.07
N TYR A 128 -9.21 1.28 8.79
CA TYR A 128 -7.85 1.08 9.27
C TYR A 128 -7.37 -0.35 8.98
N ASP A 129 -6.05 -0.54 9.03
CA ASP A 129 -5.39 -1.79 8.71
C ASP A 129 -5.81 -2.37 7.33
N ILE A 130 -5.73 -1.49 6.33
CA ILE A 130 -6.16 -1.74 4.95
C ILE A 130 -4.94 -2.12 4.11
N GLN A 131 -5.09 -3.15 3.28
CA GLN A 131 -4.11 -3.58 2.29
C GLN A 131 -4.19 -2.69 1.05
N ARG A 132 -5.42 -2.47 0.56
CA ARG A 132 -5.70 -1.60 -0.59
C ARG A 132 -7.17 -1.16 -0.62
N VAL A 133 -7.44 -0.11 -1.40
CA VAL A 133 -8.79 0.35 -1.75
C VAL A 133 -8.92 0.41 -3.25
N GLU A 134 -10.01 -0.12 -3.80
CA GLU A 134 -10.34 -0.08 -5.23
C GLU A 134 -11.63 0.72 -5.43
N VAL A 135 -11.60 1.73 -6.31
CA VAL A 135 -12.79 2.51 -6.70
C VAL A 135 -13.10 2.22 -8.16
N LEU A 136 -14.21 1.54 -8.39
CA LEU A 136 -14.73 1.19 -9.71
C LEU A 136 -15.74 2.25 -10.14
N LYS A 137 -15.45 2.95 -11.24
CA LYS A 137 -16.32 4.03 -11.73
C LYS A 137 -17.25 3.52 -12.82
N GLY A 138 -18.53 3.88 -12.73
CA GLY A 138 -19.58 3.39 -13.62
C GLY A 138 -20.16 2.02 -13.21
N PRO A 139 -21.23 1.55 -13.87
CA PRO A 139 -22.06 0.47 -13.35
C PRO A 139 -21.33 -0.86 -13.12
N GLN A 140 -21.54 -1.50 -11.96
CA GLN A 140 -20.93 -2.79 -11.59
C GLN A 140 -21.95 -3.92 -11.36
N GLY A 141 -23.13 -3.78 -11.97
CA GLY A 141 -24.30 -4.63 -11.72
C GLY A 141 -24.07 -6.13 -11.94
N THR A 142 -23.16 -6.53 -12.84
CA THR A 142 -22.95 -7.94 -13.17
C THR A 142 -22.21 -8.72 -12.09
N LEU A 143 -21.18 -8.13 -11.48
CA LEU A 143 -20.31 -8.83 -10.50
C LEU A 143 -20.64 -8.45 -9.06
N PHE A 144 -20.93 -7.17 -8.81
CA PHE A 144 -21.17 -6.65 -7.47
C PHE A 144 -22.67 -6.49 -7.16
N GLY A 145 -23.54 -6.59 -8.17
CA GLY A 145 -24.98 -6.70 -7.99
C GLY A 145 -25.73 -5.38 -7.85
N ARG A 146 -26.84 -5.41 -7.11
CA ARG A 146 -27.73 -4.27 -6.91
C ARG A 146 -26.99 -3.06 -6.34
N ASN A 147 -27.53 -1.86 -6.55
CA ASN A 147 -27.05 -0.63 -5.93
C ASN A 147 -25.61 -0.24 -6.33
N THR A 148 -25.24 -0.57 -7.56
CA THR A 148 -23.93 -0.24 -8.14
C THR A 148 -24.06 0.60 -9.42
N THR A 149 -25.14 1.37 -9.57
CA THR A 149 -25.43 2.17 -10.78
C THR A 149 -24.46 3.34 -10.98
N GLY A 150 -23.86 3.86 -9.91
CA GLY A 150 -22.77 4.84 -9.96
C GLY A 150 -21.36 4.22 -9.92
N GLY A 151 -21.23 3.06 -9.28
CA GLY A 151 -19.96 2.34 -9.12
C GLY A 151 -19.86 1.56 -7.81
N ALA A 152 -18.62 1.27 -7.40
CA ALA A 152 -18.34 0.58 -6.13
C ALA A 152 -17.01 1.04 -5.51
N VAL A 153 -16.96 1.05 -4.17
CA VAL A 153 -15.74 1.26 -3.38
C VAL A 153 -15.46 0.01 -2.57
N ASN A 154 -14.33 -0.64 -2.83
CA ASN A 154 -13.95 -1.91 -2.22
C ASN A 154 -12.74 -1.71 -1.31
N PHE A 155 -12.91 -2.00 -0.02
CA PHE A 155 -11.84 -2.01 0.97
C PHE A 155 -11.36 -3.44 1.19
N TYR A 156 -10.05 -3.68 1.09
CA TYR A 156 -9.44 -4.98 1.38
C TYR A 156 -8.58 -4.86 2.62
N THR A 157 -8.88 -5.66 3.65
CA THR A 157 -8.16 -5.63 4.92
C THR A 157 -6.90 -6.47 4.84
N ASN A 158 -5.85 -6.09 5.58
CA ASN A 158 -4.64 -6.92 5.67
C ASN A 158 -5.01 -8.30 6.25
N ALA A 159 -4.61 -9.37 5.55
CA ALA A 159 -4.80 -10.74 6.00
C ALA A 159 -3.78 -11.12 7.08
N PRO A 160 -4.04 -12.16 7.90
CA PRO A 160 -3.04 -12.72 8.79
C PRO A 160 -1.77 -13.12 8.06
N THR A 161 -0.63 -12.65 8.56
CA THR A 161 0.69 -12.93 8.00
C THR A 161 1.25 -14.26 8.53
N ASP A 162 2.07 -14.92 7.72
CA ASP A 162 2.78 -16.14 8.15
C ASP A 162 4.11 -15.84 8.87
N ALA A 163 4.48 -14.56 8.96
CA ALA A 163 5.60 -14.05 9.74
C ALA A 163 5.10 -13.03 10.77
N PHE A 164 5.82 -12.92 11.89
CA PHE A 164 5.49 -11.93 12.90
C PHE A 164 5.68 -10.51 12.35
N GLU A 165 4.62 -9.71 12.44
CA GLU A 165 4.57 -8.29 12.08
C GLU A 165 3.87 -7.53 13.22
N ALA A 166 4.39 -6.36 13.56
CA ALA A 166 3.72 -5.45 14.47
C ALA A 166 3.91 -3.99 14.05
N ALA A 167 2.85 -3.20 14.20
CA ALA A 167 2.90 -1.75 13.98
C ALA A 167 2.06 -0.99 15.01
N LEU A 168 2.52 0.22 15.34
CA LEU A 168 1.81 1.17 16.21
C LEU A 168 1.94 2.57 15.62
N GLU A 169 0.85 3.31 15.55
CA GLU A 169 0.79 4.71 15.13
C GLU A 169 0.05 5.55 16.18
N LEU A 170 0.65 6.68 16.52
CA LEU A 170 0.11 7.71 17.42
C LEU A 170 -0.12 8.98 16.63
N GLY A 171 -1.27 9.63 16.79
CA GLY A 171 -1.60 10.90 16.16
C GLY A 171 -2.15 11.91 17.16
N ALA A 172 -1.88 13.18 16.91
CA ALA A 172 -2.46 14.31 17.63
C ALA A 172 -2.63 15.51 16.68
N ASP A 173 -3.66 16.33 16.88
CA ASP A 173 -3.87 17.57 16.12
C ASP A 173 -4.14 18.80 17.00
N GLU A 174 -4.28 19.96 16.36
CA GLU A 174 -4.47 21.25 17.05
C GLU A 174 -5.82 21.41 17.75
N HIS A 175 -6.80 20.54 17.46
CA HIS A 175 -8.13 20.52 18.07
C HIS A 175 -8.20 19.58 19.29
N GLU A 176 -7.05 19.25 19.89
CA GLU A 176 -6.94 18.31 21.01
C GLU A 176 -7.57 16.93 20.71
N ARG A 177 -7.55 16.49 19.45
CA ARG A 177 -7.95 15.15 19.04
C ARG A 177 -6.72 14.25 18.96
N TYR A 178 -6.85 13.04 19.48
CA TYR A 178 -5.80 12.04 19.52
C TYR A 178 -6.25 10.75 18.83
N SER A 179 -5.33 10.07 18.16
CA SER A 179 -5.57 8.78 17.54
C SER A 179 -4.51 7.75 17.94
N LEU A 180 -4.96 6.53 18.19
CA LEU A 180 -4.12 5.37 18.48
C LEU A 180 -4.54 4.23 17.56
N GLN A 181 -3.63 3.80 16.69
CA GLN A 181 -3.85 2.67 15.78
C GLN A 181 -2.74 1.64 15.96
N GLY A 182 -3.08 0.36 15.93
CA GLY A 182 -2.05 -0.68 15.98
C GLY A 182 -2.49 -2.01 15.40
N MET A 183 -1.52 -2.85 15.08
CA MET A 183 -1.75 -4.23 14.68
C MET A 183 -0.61 -5.15 15.12
N VAL A 184 -0.96 -6.42 15.32
CA VAL A 184 -0.03 -7.52 15.51
C VAL A 184 -0.52 -8.71 14.69
N SER A 185 0.38 -9.34 13.96
CA SER A 185 0.07 -10.50 13.12
C SER A 185 1.21 -11.52 13.15
N GLY A 186 0.89 -12.78 12.86
CA GLY A 186 1.88 -13.84 12.78
C GLY A 186 1.25 -15.23 12.88
N PRO A 187 2.08 -16.29 12.80
CA PRO A 187 1.60 -17.66 12.87
C PRO A 187 1.22 -18.06 14.31
N LEU A 188 0.11 -18.78 14.45
CA LEU A 188 -0.31 -19.48 15.66
C LEU A 188 0.04 -20.97 15.63
N SER A 189 0.18 -21.54 14.42
CA SER A 189 0.69 -22.90 14.14
C SER A 189 1.21 -22.97 12.70
N GLU A 190 1.64 -24.16 12.25
CA GLU A 190 2.12 -24.34 10.87
C GLU A 190 1.10 -23.99 9.78
N ARG A 191 -0.19 -24.15 10.09
CA ARG A 191 -1.30 -23.96 9.16
C ARG A 191 -2.27 -22.89 9.62
N LEU A 192 -2.02 -22.19 10.72
CA LEU A 192 -2.94 -21.20 11.29
C LEU A 192 -2.16 -19.92 11.59
N SER A 193 -2.56 -18.79 11.02
CA SER A 193 -2.07 -17.45 11.33
C SER A 193 -3.18 -16.58 11.92
N GLY A 194 -2.78 -15.62 12.74
CA GLY A 194 -3.66 -14.68 13.42
C GLY A 194 -3.28 -13.23 13.13
N ARG A 195 -4.28 -12.34 13.22
CA ARG A 195 -4.09 -10.88 13.19
C ARG A 195 -5.05 -10.22 14.15
N LEU A 196 -4.56 -9.27 14.93
CA LEU A 196 -5.36 -8.39 15.77
C LEU A 196 -5.00 -6.95 15.41
N SER A 197 -5.98 -6.14 15.06
CA SER A 197 -5.83 -4.73 14.74
C SER A 197 -6.87 -3.90 15.47
N PHE A 198 -6.54 -2.65 15.78
CA PHE A 198 -7.45 -1.74 16.46
C PHE A 198 -7.22 -0.28 16.06
N LEU A 199 -8.27 0.52 16.22
CA LEU A 199 -8.28 1.97 16.10
C LEU A 199 -9.03 2.56 17.30
N SER A 200 -8.47 3.62 17.88
CA SER A 200 -9.17 4.46 18.84
C SER A 200 -8.92 5.93 18.54
N GLU A 201 -9.97 6.73 18.56
CA GLU A 201 -9.92 8.19 18.48
C GLU A 201 -10.59 8.76 19.73
N PHE A 202 -9.92 9.69 20.39
CA PHE A 202 -10.36 10.26 21.65
C PHE A 202 -9.84 11.69 21.81
N GLY A 203 -10.52 12.53 22.57
CA GLY A 203 -10.14 13.93 22.74
C GLY A 203 -11.16 14.69 23.58
N SER A 204 -10.95 15.98 23.76
CA SER A 204 -11.92 16.87 24.44
C SER A 204 -12.22 18.16 23.69
N GLY A 205 -11.54 18.38 22.56
CA GLY A 205 -11.75 19.52 21.67
C GLY A 205 -12.41 19.11 20.36
N GLY A 206 -12.51 20.04 19.42
CA GLY A 206 -13.14 19.79 18.12
C GLY A 206 -13.12 21.01 17.20
N PRO A 207 -13.46 20.83 15.90
CA PRO A 207 -13.28 21.86 14.88
C PRO A 207 -14.31 22.99 14.93
N GLN A 208 -15.37 22.91 15.75
CA GLN A 208 -16.38 23.96 15.85
C GLN A 208 -16.37 24.61 17.22
N LYS A 209 -16.60 25.92 17.29
CA LYS A 209 -16.70 26.66 18.55
C LYS A 209 -18.17 26.83 18.94
N ASN A 210 -18.56 26.43 20.15
CA ASN A 210 -19.93 26.62 20.63
C ASN A 210 -20.02 27.80 21.61
N LEU A 211 -20.77 28.85 21.22
CA LEU A 211 -20.98 30.05 22.03
C LEU A 211 -21.84 29.81 23.27
N TYR A 212 -22.79 28.87 23.21
CA TYR A 212 -23.69 28.55 24.32
C TYR A 212 -22.94 27.86 25.46
N SER A 213 -22.15 26.83 25.14
CA SER A 213 -21.38 26.07 26.14
C SER A 213 -20.04 26.71 26.50
N GLY A 214 -19.49 27.55 25.61
CA GLY A 214 -18.15 28.13 25.72
C GLY A 214 -17.01 27.14 25.45
N LYS A 215 -17.32 25.96 24.89
CA LYS A 215 -16.36 24.90 24.56
C LYS A 215 -16.26 24.69 23.05
N GLU A 216 -15.21 23.99 22.63
CA GLU A 216 -15.16 23.40 21.29
C GLU A 216 -16.12 22.20 21.19
N HIS A 217 -16.49 21.87 19.95
CA HIS A 217 -17.51 20.90 19.59
C HIS A 217 -16.98 20.00 18.46
N GLY A 218 -17.35 18.71 18.51
CA GLY A 218 -16.82 17.67 17.63
C GLY A 218 -15.81 16.75 18.34
N GLU A 219 -16.04 16.50 19.63
CA GLU A 219 -15.25 15.57 20.45
C GLU A 219 -15.27 14.14 19.85
N PRO A 220 -14.11 13.55 19.52
CA PRO A 220 -14.05 12.16 19.06
C PRO A 220 -14.12 11.19 20.23
N ASP A 221 -14.89 10.10 20.07
CA ASP A 221 -14.91 8.95 20.98
C ASP A 221 -15.24 7.69 20.17
N LEU A 222 -14.23 7.12 19.51
CA LEU A 222 -14.34 5.92 18.66
C LEU A 222 -13.42 4.82 19.18
N LEU A 223 -13.93 3.60 19.22
CA LEU A 223 -13.18 2.40 19.51
C LEU A 223 -13.59 1.28 18.56
N ASP A 224 -12.64 0.72 17.82
CA ASP A 224 -12.87 -0.36 16.86
C ASP A 224 -11.77 -1.41 16.96
N PHE A 225 -12.16 -2.68 17.00
CA PHE A 225 -11.26 -3.83 17.00
C PHE A 225 -11.63 -4.81 15.89
N ARG A 226 -10.60 -5.44 15.32
CA ARG A 226 -10.73 -6.53 14.33
C ARG A 226 -9.77 -7.66 14.68
N GLY A 227 -10.31 -8.86 14.84
CA GLY A 227 -9.57 -10.11 15.00
C GLY A 227 -9.74 -10.99 13.76
N GLN A 228 -8.66 -11.60 13.30
CA GLN A 228 -8.67 -12.48 12.14
C GLN A 228 -7.89 -13.75 12.39
N LEU A 229 -8.36 -14.84 11.80
CA LEU A 229 -7.68 -16.12 11.72
C LEU A 229 -7.65 -16.60 10.28
N ARG A 230 -6.52 -17.13 9.84
CA ARG A 230 -6.38 -17.78 8.54
C ARG A 230 -5.80 -19.16 8.73
N TRP A 231 -6.54 -20.18 8.31
CA TRP A 231 -6.06 -21.55 8.25
C TRP A 231 -5.81 -21.97 6.80
N THR A 232 -4.65 -22.56 6.52
CA THR A 232 -4.27 -23.02 5.17
C THR A 232 -4.00 -24.52 5.20
N GLY A 233 -4.86 -25.30 4.54
CA GLY A 233 -4.67 -26.72 4.27
C GLY A 233 -4.18 -27.00 2.85
N ASP A 234 -4.12 -28.28 2.47
CA ASP A 234 -3.54 -28.68 1.17
C ASP A 234 -4.36 -28.24 -0.06
N ARG A 235 -5.67 -27.99 0.13
CA ARG A 235 -6.61 -27.56 -0.92
C ARG A 235 -7.68 -26.60 -0.41
N LEU A 236 -7.69 -26.30 0.88
CA LEU A 236 -8.72 -25.48 1.52
C LEU A 236 -8.03 -24.40 2.31
N THR A 237 -8.36 -23.15 2.03
CA THR A 237 -8.00 -22.00 2.85
C THR A 237 -9.26 -21.50 3.54
N VAL A 238 -9.19 -21.28 4.84
CA VAL A 238 -10.27 -20.77 5.68
C VAL A 238 -9.82 -19.44 6.28
N ARG A 239 -10.57 -18.37 6.05
CA ARG A 239 -10.35 -17.08 6.71
C ARG A 239 -11.58 -16.71 7.53
N VAL A 240 -11.36 -16.34 8.78
CA VAL A 240 -12.39 -15.83 9.69
C VAL A 240 -11.98 -14.43 10.10
N LEU A 241 -12.92 -13.49 10.00
CA LEU A 241 -12.78 -12.14 10.55
C LEU A 241 -13.93 -11.90 11.51
N VAL A 242 -13.63 -11.31 12.67
CA VAL A 242 -14.60 -10.75 13.60
C VAL A 242 -14.21 -9.32 13.93
N ASN A 243 -15.19 -8.43 13.99
CA ASN A 243 -14.99 -7.02 14.30
C ASN A 243 -16.09 -6.48 15.22
N GLY A 244 -15.81 -5.39 15.91
CA GLY A 244 -16.80 -4.68 16.71
C GLY A 244 -16.22 -3.50 17.48
N GLY A 245 -17.11 -2.64 17.96
CA GLY A 245 -16.74 -1.38 18.55
C GLY A 245 -17.91 -0.47 18.88
N THR A 246 -17.59 0.76 19.24
CA THR A 246 -18.54 1.81 19.62
C THR A 246 -18.08 3.17 19.11
N ASP A 247 -19.02 4.04 18.75
CA ASP A 247 -18.80 5.47 18.48
C ASP A 247 -19.74 6.30 19.35
N GLN A 248 -19.17 7.13 20.22
CA GLN A 248 -19.86 8.00 21.17
C GLN A 248 -19.50 9.48 20.93
N GLY A 249 -18.92 9.79 19.78
CA GLY A 249 -18.41 11.12 19.47
C GLY A 249 -19.52 12.13 19.17
N GLU A 250 -19.12 13.40 19.13
CA GLU A 250 -19.93 14.49 18.60
C GLU A 250 -19.66 14.63 17.08
N LYS A 251 -20.72 14.75 16.29
CA LYS A 251 -20.65 15.00 14.85
C LYS A 251 -20.61 16.49 14.55
N VAL A 252 -20.35 16.88 13.31
CA VAL A 252 -20.39 18.30 12.94
C VAL A 252 -21.82 18.80 13.03
N ALA A 253 -22.00 19.92 13.73
CA ALA A 253 -23.29 20.58 13.89
C ALA A 253 -23.69 21.36 12.65
N TRP A 254 -25.00 21.35 12.38
CA TRP A 254 -25.64 22.14 11.34
C TRP A 254 -25.43 23.63 11.55
N LYS A 255 -25.41 24.37 10.46
CA LYS A 255 -25.60 25.82 10.44
C LYS A 255 -26.99 26.12 9.92
N GLY A 256 -27.84 26.70 10.75
CA GLY A 256 -29.19 27.12 10.37
C GLY A 256 -29.25 28.62 10.07
N PRO A 257 -28.89 29.10 8.85
CA PRO A 257 -29.04 30.50 8.51
C PRO A 257 -30.50 30.97 8.70
N GLY A 258 -30.68 32.18 9.22
CA GLY A 258 -32.01 32.76 9.35
C GLY A 258 -32.63 33.02 7.98
N ILE A 259 -33.84 32.52 7.70
CA ILE A 259 -34.50 32.68 6.39
C ILE A 259 -35.75 33.57 6.43
N PHE A 260 -36.09 34.14 7.59
CA PHE A 260 -37.31 34.93 7.79
C PHE A 260 -37.03 36.43 7.95
N ASN A 261 -38.01 37.27 7.61
CA ASN A 261 -37.96 38.70 7.94
C ASN A 261 -38.08 38.90 9.46
N PHE A 262 -37.22 39.74 10.03
CA PHE A 262 -37.33 40.12 11.44
C PHE A 262 -38.65 40.86 11.71
N GLY A 263 -39.50 40.31 12.59
CA GLY A 263 -40.74 40.95 13.03
C GLY A 263 -41.86 41.10 11.98
N ALA A 264 -41.76 40.46 10.80
CA ALA A 264 -42.76 40.54 9.73
C ALA A 264 -42.95 39.18 9.00
N PRO A 265 -44.19 38.80 8.60
CA PRO A 265 -44.45 37.55 7.87
C PRO A 265 -43.74 37.48 6.51
N GLY A 266 -43.19 36.30 6.19
CA GLY A 266 -42.59 35.98 4.89
C GLY A 266 -41.08 35.72 4.93
N PHE A 267 -40.57 35.11 3.86
CA PHE A 267 -39.15 34.84 3.67
C PHE A 267 -38.34 36.14 3.49
N CYS A 268 -37.10 36.11 3.97
CA CYS A 268 -36.14 37.19 3.86
C CYS A 268 -35.65 37.34 2.41
N PRO A 269 -35.51 38.57 1.86
CA PRO A 269 -35.00 38.76 0.49
C PRO A 269 -33.58 38.19 0.24
N GLU A 270 -32.70 38.21 1.25
CA GLU A 270 -31.32 37.70 1.11
C GLU A 270 -31.31 36.19 0.79
N LEU A 271 -32.33 35.43 1.20
CA LEU A 271 -32.52 34.01 0.82
C LEU A 271 -32.52 33.86 -0.70
N PHE A 272 -33.35 34.62 -1.41
CA PHE A 272 -33.51 34.47 -2.87
C PHE A 272 -32.29 34.94 -3.67
N THR A 273 -31.35 35.61 -3.03
CA THR A 273 -30.05 36.01 -3.61
C THR A 273 -28.92 35.04 -3.25
N GLY A 274 -29.16 34.11 -2.33
CA GLY A 274 -28.13 33.22 -1.76
C GLY A 274 -27.18 33.92 -0.77
N GLU A 275 -27.39 35.20 -0.46
CA GLU A 275 -26.58 35.95 0.50
C GLU A 275 -26.70 35.39 1.92
N VAL A 276 -27.80 34.72 2.24
CA VAL A 276 -28.06 34.15 3.57
C VAL A 276 -26.98 33.16 4.05
N SER A 277 -26.41 32.36 3.13
CA SER A 277 -25.31 31.43 3.46
C SER A 277 -23.93 32.11 3.41
N ARG A 278 -23.81 33.30 2.80
CA ARG A 278 -22.55 34.04 2.63
C ARG A 278 -22.35 35.08 3.74
N HIS A 279 -23.29 36.00 3.92
CA HIS A 279 -23.24 37.10 4.88
C HIS A 279 -24.65 37.41 5.45
N PRO A 280 -25.15 36.66 6.44
CA PRO A 280 -26.48 36.87 7.01
C PRO A 280 -26.50 38.18 7.81
N SER A 281 -27.04 39.26 7.24
CA SER A 281 -26.98 40.59 7.88
C SER A 281 -28.35 41.12 8.31
N SER A 282 -29.44 40.62 7.72
CA SER A 282 -30.80 41.13 7.99
C SER A 282 -31.89 40.06 8.21
N CYS A 283 -31.59 38.78 7.98
CA CYS A 283 -32.54 37.69 8.18
C CYS A 283 -32.50 37.13 9.61
N ALA A 284 -33.64 36.64 10.08
CA ALA A 284 -33.80 36.04 11.41
C ALA A 284 -34.07 34.54 11.32
N LYS A 285 -33.58 33.78 12.31
CA LYS A 285 -34.02 32.39 12.55
C LYS A 285 -35.50 32.35 12.93
N SER A 286 -36.12 31.18 12.81
CA SER A 286 -37.50 30.87 13.25
C SER A 286 -37.77 31.33 14.69
N ALA A 287 -36.83 31.13 15.61
CA ALA A 287 -36.91 31.57 17.01
C ALA A 287 -36.93 33.10 17.17
N GLY A 288 -36.28 33.85 16.27
CA GLY A 288 -36.26 35.31 16.24
C GLY A 288 -37.59 35.96 15.83
N PHE A 289 -38.56 35.16 15.39
CA PHE A 289 -39.92 35.59 15.06
C PHE A 289 -40.79 35.84 16.30
N ALA A 290 -40.44 35.21 17.43
CA ALA A 290 -41.14 35.35 18.69
C ALA A 290 -40.49 36.43 19.55
N THR A 291 -41.01 37.66 19.48
CA THR A 291 -40.72 38.69 20.51
C THR A 291 -41.37 38.28 21.84
N LEU A 292 -40.80 37.30 22.55
CA LEU A 292 -41.06 37.11 23.97
C LEU A 292 -40.42 38.27 24.72
N ALA A 293 -41.22 38.99 25.52
CA ALA A 293 -40.73 40.12 26.29
C ALA A 293 -39.63 39.67 27.27
N GLY A 294 -38.38 40.08 27.01
CA GLY A 294 -37.23 39.77 27.86
C GLY A 294 -36.01 39.16 27.16
N PHE A 295 -36.09 38.84 25.85
CA PHE A 295 -34.97 38.28 25.09
C PHE A 295 -34.23 39.36 24.28
N PRO A 296 -32.89 39.25 24.12
CA PRO A 296 -32.10 40.23 23.38
C PRO A 296 -32.59 40.35 21.92
N GLU A 297 -32.52 41.56 21.37
CA GLU A 297 -32.86 41.84 19.96
C GLU A 297 -31.97 41.00 19.03
N GLY A 298 -32.57 40.00 18.37
CA GLY A 298 -31.98 39.23 17.27
C GLY A 298 -30.83 38.31 17.68
N GLU A 299 -31.05 36.99 17.67
CA GLU A 299 -29.93 36.07 17.45
C GLU A 299 -29.53 36.19 15.98
N TYR A 300 -28.48 36.97 15.72
CA TYR A 300 -27.79 36.96 14.45
C TYR A 300 -26.90 35.72 14.39
N GLU A 301 -26.90 35.06 13.24
CA GLU A 301 -25.98 33.95 12.98
C GLU A 301 -24.53 34.49 13.05
N PRO A 302 -23.62 33.82 13.79
CA PRO A 302 -22.21 34.23 13.84
C PRO A 302 -21.64 34.37 12.42
N GLU A 303 -20.84 35.43 12.19
CA GLU A 303 -20.18 35.64 10.89
C GLU A 303 -19.24 34.46 10.54
N ASP A 304 -18.61 33.88 11.55
CA ASP A 304 -17.75 32.68 11.46
C ASP A 304 -18.59 31.41 11.21
N LYS A 305 -18.26 30.70 10.12
CA LYS A 305 -18.97 29.50 9.65
C LYS A 305 -18.71 28.25 10.51
N HIS A 306 -17.71 28.28 11.39
CA HIS A 306 -17.41 27.18 12.31
C HIS A 306 -17.79 27.51 13.76
N THR A 307 -18.42 28.66 14.00
CA THR A 307 -18.94 29.03 15.33
C THR A 307 -20.44 28.77 15.45
N ILE A 308 -20.86 27.81 16.26
CA ILE A 308 -22.27 27.45 16.51
C ILE A 308 -22.79 28.01 17.84
N ASN A 309 -24.10 27.96 18.06
CA ASN A 309 -24.73 28.47 19.29
C ASN A 309 -25.86 27.56 19.76
N GLN A 310 -25.56 26.27 19.91
CA GLN A 310 -26.54 25.22 20.22
C GLN A 310 -26.46 24.74 21.67
N ASN A 311 -27.59 24.39 22.26
CA ASN A 311 -27.66 23.84 23.61
C ASN A 311 -27.55 22.31 23.67
N THR A 312 -27.76 21.63 22.53
CA THR A 312 -27.81 20.17 22.40
C THR A 312 -26.82 19.75 21.33
N PRO A 313 -25.68 19.11 21.69
CA PRO A 313 -24.71 18.66 20.70
C PRO A 313 -25.25 17.47 19.87
N PRO A 314 -25.00 17.41 18.55
CA PRO A 314 -25.22 16.25 17.70
C PRO A 314 -24.32 15.09 18.14
N LYS A 315 -24.84 14.25 19.03
CA LYS A 315 -24.11 13.11 19.58
C LYS A 315 -24.62 11.80 18.99
N VAL A 316 -23.70 10.91 18.65
CA VAL A 316 -24.01 9.52 18.31
C VAL A 316 -23.76 8.60 19.51
N ASP A 317 -24.49 7.49 19.55
CA ASP A 317 -24.29 6.35 20.43
C ASP A 317 -24.49 5.09 19.56
N ASP A 318 -23.44 4.77 18.82
CA ASP A 318 -23.42 3.66 17.87
C ASP A 318 -22.74 2.44 18.49
N THR A 319 -23.34 1.25 18.29
CA THR A 319 -22.74 -0.05 18.64
C THR A 319 -22.79 -0.95 17.42
N PHE A 320 -21.66 -1.57 17.08
CA PHE A 320 -21.56 -2.43 15.91
C PHE A 320 -20.69 -3.64 16.18
N TYR A 321 -21.04 -4.77 15.56
CA TYR A 321 -20.19 -5.95 15.51
C TYR A 321 -20.58 -6.84 14.34
N GLY A 322 -19.65 -7.66 13.89
CA GLY A 322 -19.90 -8.56 12.78
C GLY A 322 -18.67 -9.38 12.43
N GLY A 323 -18.73 -10.01 11.26
CA GLY A 323 -17.65 -10.82 10.77
C GLY A 323 -18.02 -11.61 9.52
N TYR A 324 -17.03 -12.33 9.00
CA TYR A 324 -17.26 -13.26 7.90
C TYR A 324 -16.41 -14.52 8.04
N LEU A 325 -16.88 -15.58 7.37
CA LEU A 325 -16.19 -16.82 7.10
C LEU A 325 -16.00 -16.93 5.58
N ARG A 326 -14.74 -16.98 5.15
CA ARG A 326 -14.37 -17.25 3.76
C ARG A 326 -13.72 -18.63 3.65
N LEU A 327 -14.17 -19.43 2.70
CA LEU A 327 -13.65 -20.76 2.36
C LEU A 327 -13.24 -20.74 0.90
N ASP A 328 -11.96 -20.96 0.60
CA ASP A 328 -11.45 -21.11 -0.76
C ASP A 328 -10.97 -22.56 -0.95
N TYR A 329 -11.63 -23.31 -1.84
CA TYR A 329 -11.33 -24.72 -2.12
C TYR A 329 -10.80 -24.91 -3.55
N GLU A 330 -9.57 -25.41 -3.67
CA GLU A 330 -8.91 -25.64 -4.95
C GLU A 330 -9.38 -26.94 -5.63
N LEU A 331 -9.85 -26.81 -6.87
CA LEU A 331 -10.36 -27.86 -7.76
C LEU A 331 -9.45 -28.05 -9.00
N GLY A 332 -8.15 -27.82 -8.87
CA GLY A 332 -7.20 -27.91 -9.98
C GLY A 332 -7.06 -26.57 -10.72
N GLN A 333 -7.70 -26.42 -11.88
CA GLN A 333 -7.69 -25.16 -12.66
C GLN A 333 -8.83 -24.19 -12.27
N ALA A 334 -9.53 -24.49 -11.18
CA ALA A 334 -10.63 -23.69 -10.67
C ALA A 334 -10.61 -23.65 -9.15
N THR A 335 -11.20 -22.61 -8.57
CA THR A 335 -11.33 -22.39 -7.13
C THR A 335 -12.81 -22.15 -6.80
N LEU A 336 -13.33 -22.90 -5.83
CA LEU A 336 -14.66 -22.69 -5.26
C LEU A 336 -14.53 -21.83 -4.00
N THR A 337 -15.05 -20.61 -4.04
CA THR A 337 -15.05 -19.67 -2.93
C THR A 337 -16.45 -19.56 -2.32
N SER A 338 -16.56 -19.64 -1.00
CA SER A 338 -17.76 -19.34 -0.22
C SER A 338 -17.45 -18.21 0.75
N ILE A 339 -18.27 -17.16 0.77
CA ILE A 339 -18.18 -16.06 1.74
C ILE A 339 -19.52 -15.96 2.46
N THR A 340 -19.50 -16.18 3.76
CA THR A 340 -20.68 -16.05 4.63
C THR A 340 -20.40 -14.91 5.61
N ALA A 341 -21.26 -13.90 5.68
CA ALA A 341 -21.06 -12.77 6.57
C ALA A 341 -22.33 -12.40 7.34
N TYR A 342 -22.12 -11.82 8.51
CA TYR A 342 -23.16 -11.25 9.35
C TYR A 342 -22.68 -9.93 9.94
N GLN A 343 -23.54 -8.92 9.93
CA GLN A 343 -23.27 -7.58 10.47
C GLN A 343 -24.47 -7.14 11.30
N TYR A 344 -24.19 -6.66 12.50
CA TYR A 344 -25.13 -5.94 13.37
C TYR A 344 -24.68 -4.50 13.53
N TYR A 345 -25.61 -3.56 13.43
CA TYR A 345 -25.34 -2.16 13.71
C TYR A 345 -26.56 -1.50 14.35
N GLU A 346 -26.36 -0.89 15.52
CA GLU A 346 -27.31 -0.02 16.21
C GLU A 346 -26.78 1.40 16.16
N ARG A 347 -27.60 2.33 15.69
CA ARG A 347 -27.33 3.77 15.62
C ARG A 347 -28.37 4.50 16.45
N ILE A 348 -27.91 5.33 17.38
CA ILE A 348 -28.73 6.33 18.06
C ILE A 348 -28.10 7.69 17.80
N HIS A 349 -28.83 8.57 17.15
CA HIS A 349 -28.36 9.92 16.84
C HIS A 349 -29.40 10.95 17.28
N ARG A 350 -28.95 11.97 17.99
CA ARG A 350 -29.79 13.13 18.34
C ARG A 350 -29.04 14.40 17.99
N GLU A 351 -29.73 15.32 17.32
CA GLU A 351 -29.16 16.59 16.91
C GLU A 351 -30.13 17.76 17.04
N ASP A 352 -29.58 18.96 17.31
CA ASP A 352 -30.25 20.24 17.04
C ASP A 352 -29.93 20.66 15.60
N SER A 353 -30.96 20.68 14.76
CA SER A 353 -30.81 20.94 13.33
C SER A 353 -30.65 22.44 13.01
N GLN A 354 -31.02 23.38 13.90
CA GLN A 354 -30.94 24.83 13.62
C GLN A 354 -29.78 25.56 14.31
N SER A 355 -29.05 24.86 15.18
CA SER A 355 -27.92 25.39 15.94
C SER A 355 -28.27 26.70 16.65
N ASP A 356 -29.37 26.67 17.41
CA ASP A 356 -29.89 27.82 18.14
C ASP A 356 -29.97 27.52 19.64
N ILE A 357 -30.09 28.56 20.48
CA ILE A 357 -30.04 28.36 21.94
C ILE A 357 -31.31 27.67 22.48
N PHE A 358 -32.35 27.57 21.66
CA PHE A 358 -33.58 26.85 21.92
C PHE A 358 -33.50 25.48 21.25
N ASP A 359 -33.98 24.45 21.94
CA ASP A 359 -34.12 23.11 21.32
C ASP A 359 -35.37 23.11 20.43
N SER A 360 -35.36 23.96 19.38
CA SER A 360 -36.55 24.34 18.60
C SER A 360 -36.84 23.39 17.45
N THR A 361 -35.79 22.71 16.96
CA THR A 361 -35.80 21.74 15.85
C THR A 361 -34.82 20.62 16.18
N SER A 362 -35.25 19.64 16.98
CA SER A 362 -34.39 18.53 17.42
C SER A 362 -34.84 17.20 16.88
N THR A 363 -33.94 16.55 16.15
CA THR A 363 -34.22 15.34 15.40
C THR A 363 -33.52 14.14 16.04
N HIS A 364 -34.25 13.05 16.17
CA HIS A 364 -33.83 11.80 16.78
C HIS A 364 -33.93 10.71 15.73
N TYR A 365 -32.84 9.97 15.53
CA TYR A 365 -32.79 8.81 14.64
C TYR A 365 -32.39 7.59 15.46
N TYR A 366 -33.17 6.53 15.34
CA TYR A 366 -32.82 5.21 15.84
C TYR A 366 -32.93 4.22 14.68
N ASN A 367 -31.84 3.51 14.42
CA ASN A 367 -31.77 2.47 13.40
C ASN A 367 -31.06 1.27 13.97
N GLU A 368 -31.64 0.10 13.79
CA GLU A 368 -31.04 -1.18 14.15
C GLU A 368 -31.16 -2.10 12.95
N ILE A 369 -30.03 -2.68 12.50
CA ILE A 369 -30.01 -3.59 11.36
C ILE A 369 -29.24 -4.86 11.68
N ASP A 370 -29.85 -5.98 11.31
CA ASP A 370 -29.24 -7.30 11.18
C ASP A 370 -29.11 -7.63 9.69
N GLN A 371 -27.86 -7.75 9.21
CA GLN A 371 -27.57 -8.09 7.81
C GLN A 371 -26.85 -9.44 7.73
N PHE A 372 -27.37 -10.33 6.88
CA PHE A 372 -26.74 -11.60 6.51
C PHE A 372 -26.47 -11.66 5.01
N THR A 373 -25.27 -12.08 4.61
CA THR A 373 -24.94 -12.32 3.19
C THR A 373 -24.24 -13.66 2.98
N GLN A 374 -24.49 -14.27 1.83
CA GLN A 374 -23.83 -15.49 1.38
C GLN A 374 -23.51 -15.40 -0.11
N GLU A 375 -22.23 -15.46 -0.45
CA GLU A 375 -21.75 -15.66 -1.82
C GLU A 375 -21.17 -17.07 -1.96
N LEU A 376 -21.50 -17.77 -3.06
CA LEU A 376 -20.83 -18.98 -3.49
C LEU A 376 -20.42 -18.81 -4.95
N ARG A 377 -19.12 -18.83 -5.24
CA ARG A 377 -18.60 -18.66 -6.60
C ARG A 377 -17.58 -19.72 -7.00
N LEU A 378 -17.58 -20.07 -8.27
CA LEU A 378 -16.57 -20.90 -8.92
C LEU A 378 -15.83 -20.05 -9.95
N THR A 379 -14.53 -19.89 -9.75
CA THR A 379 -13.64 -19.13 -10.62
C THR A 379 -12.63 -20.08 -11.26
N GLY A 380 -12.32 -19.93 -12.55
CA GLY A 380 -11.34 -20.81 -13.20
C GLY A 380 -10.91 -20.37 -14.59
N GLU A 381 -9.98 -21.14 -15.16
CA GLU A 381 -9.42 -20.92 -16.49
C GLU A 381 -9.67 -22.09 -17.43
N VAL A 382 -9.84 -21.81 -18.72
CA VAL A 382 -10.01 -22.80 -19.77
C VAL A 382 -9.03 -22.54 -20.91
N GLY A 383 -8.20 -23.54 -21.23
CA GLY A 383 -7.33 -23.51 -22.42
C GLY A 383 -6.24 -22.44 -22.42
N GLY A 384 -5.94 -21.83 -21.25
CA GLY A 384 -4.88 -20.82 -21.08
C GLY A 384 -5.15 -19.48 -21.79
N LYS A 385 -6.37 -19.24 -22.27
CA LYS A 385 -6.77 -18.02 -23.00
C LYS A 385 -8.13 -17.46 -22.58
N SER A 386 -8.81 -18.13 -21.65
CA SER A 386 -10.16 -17.75 -21.25
C SER A 386 -10.36 -17.97 -19.76
N ARG A 387 -11.01 -17.01 -19.10
CA ARG A 387 -11.30 -17.01 -17.67
C ARG A 387 -12.81 -16.96 -17.46
N TYR A 388 -13.28 -17.56 -16.36
CA TYR A 388 -14.70 -17.52 -16.02
C TYR A 388 -14.96 -17.40 -14.52
N VAL A 389 -16.07 -16.78 -14.18
CA VAL A 389 -16.68 -16.71 -12.85
C VAL A 389 -18.13 -17.15 -12.97
N LEU A 390 -18.58 -18.05 -12.11
CA LEU A 390 -19.98 -18.45 -11.95
C LEU A 390 -20.35 -18.31 -10.48
N GLY A 391 -21.42 -17.61 -10.16
CA GLY A 391 -21.75 -17.33 -8.76
C GLY A 391 -23.22 -17.28 -8.42
N LEU A 392 -23.49 -17.50 -7.14
CA LEU A 392 -24.78 -17.35 -6.48
C LEU A 392 -24.58 -16.38 -5.31
N PHE A 393 -25.58 -15.52 -5.09
CA PHE A 393 -25.57 -14.56 -4.00
C PHE A 393 -26.94 -14.54 -3.31
N TYR A 394 -26.93 -14.44 -1.98
CA TYR A 394 -28.11 -14.24 -1.14
C TYR A 394 -27.81 -13.17 -0.09
N GLU A 395 -28.80 -12.31 0.15
CA GLU A 395 -28.78 -11.29 1.19
C GLU A 395 -30.12 -11.25 1.92
N HIS A 396 -30.06 -11.02 3.23
CA HIS A 396 -31.19 -10.76 4.09
C HIS A 396 -30.87 -9.60 5.02
N ASP A 397 -31.66 -8.53 4.94
CA ASP A 397 -31.58 -7.38 5.85
C ASP A 397 -32.88 -7.28 6.65
N ASP A 398 -32.76 -7.13 7.96
CA ASP A 398 -33.86 -6.85 8.91
C ASP A 398 -33.54 -5.50 9.58
N LEU A 399 -34.37 -4.49 9.33
CA LEU A 399 -34.17 -3.10 9.75
C LEU A 399 -35.34 -2.62 10.61
N GLU A 400 -35.06 -2.25 11.85
CA GLU A 400 -35.96 -1.41 12.67
C GLU A 400 -35.56 0.06 12.56
N GLN A 401 -36.54 0.94 12.36
CA GLN A 401 -36.32 2.38 12.31
C GLN A 401 -37.36 3.16 13.10
N VAL A 402 -36.87 4.11 13.90
CA VAL A 402 -37.67 5.12 14.60
C VAL A 402 -37.02 6.47 14.42
N ASP A 403 -37.63 7.31 13.60
CA ASP A 403 -37.21 8.70 13.40
C ASP A 403 -38.24 9.64 14.01
N GLY A 404 -37.80 10.77 14.54
CA GLY A 404 -38.72 11.81 14.96
C GLY A 404 -38.09 13.17 15.14
N SER A 405 -38.89 14.22 14.98
CA SER A 405 -38.42 15.61 14.99
C SER A 405 -39.33 16.46 15.87
N ASP A 406 -38.72 17.19 16.81
CA ASP A 406 -39.37 18.14 17.70
C ASP A 406 -39.39 19.51 17.05
N LEU A 407 -40.58 20.02 16.73
CA LEU A 407 -40.80 21.38 16.22
C LEU A 407 -41.57 22.26 17.22
N SER A 408 -41.68 21.86 18.49
CA SER A 408 -42.58 22.45 19.49
C SER A 408 -42.16 23.82 20.04
N GLY A 409 -41.07 24.40 19.49
CA GLY A 409 -40.42 25.60 20.02
C GLY A 409 -41.15 26.93 19.87
N GLN A 410 -41.86 27.23 18.76
CA GLN A 410 -42.52 28.53 18.52
C GLN A 410 -43.62 28.47 17.44
N PRO A 411 -44.67 29.32 17.47
CA PRO A 411 -45.72 29.32 16.44
C PRO A 411 -45.17 29.76 15.07
N LEU A 412 -45.33 28.90 14.06
CA LEU A 412 -45.08 29.24 12.66
C LEU A 412 -45.89 30.49 12.24
N PRO A 413 -45.34 31.40 11.40
CA PRO A 413 -46.03 32.62 11.01
C PRO A 413 -47.39 32.33 10.35
N GLY A 414 -48.49 32.70 11.02
CA GLY A 414 -49.86 32.49 10.51
C GLY A 414 -50.54 31.20 10.96
N VAL A 415 -49.87 30.36 11.75
CA VAL A 415 -50.42 29.12 12.32
C VAL A 415 -50.81 29.36 13.78
N VAL A 416 -52.11 29.25 14.10
CA VAL A 416 -52.63 29.41 15.47
C VAL A 416 -52.40 28.11 16.26
N PRO A 417 -51.89 28.15 17.52
CA PRO A 417 -51.77 26.96 18.38
C PRO A 417 -53.09 26.17 18.45
N PRO A 418 -53.03 24.83 18.45
CA PRO A 418 -52.31 24.10 19.48
C PRO A 418 -51.24 23.14 18.92
N PHE A 419 -50.47 23.55 17.92
CA PHE A 419 -49.40 22.74 17.35
C PHE A 419 -48.14 22.81 18.22
N ALA A 420 -48.18 22.16 19.39
CA ALA A 420 -46.99 21.77 20.12
C ALA A 420 -46.76 20.29 19.82
N ASP A 421 -46.48 19.97 18.56
CA ASP A 421 -46.48 18.58 18.11
C ASP A 421 -45.10 18.18 17.59
N GLN A 422 -44.65 17.04 18.11
CA GLN A 422 -43.46 16.34 17.67
C GLN A 422 -43.88 15.28 16.65
N PHE A 423 -43.14 15.19 15.55
CA PHE A 423 -43.41 14.28 14.43
C PHE A 423 -42.60 13.00 14.57
N PHE A 424 -43.15 11.87 14.12
CA PHE A 424 -42.40 10.62 14.11
C PHE A 424 -42.80 9.67 12.99
N ALA A 425 -41.82 8.85 12.57
CA ALA A 425 -41.99 7.67 11.72
C ALA A 425 -41.38 6.47 12.44
N GLN A 426 -42.15 5.41 12.58
CA GLN A 426 -41.67 4.13 13.06
C GLN A 426 -42.09 3.05 12.07
N PHE A 427 -41.18 2.16 11.71
CA PHE A 427 -41.47 1.01 10.86
C PHE A 427 -40.41 -0.08 11.00
N HIS A 428 -40.78 -1.27 10.54
CA HIS A 428 -39.88 -2.39 10.36
C HIS A 428 -39.83 -2.73 8.86
N GLN A 429 -38.62 -2.99 8.34
CA GLN A 429 -38.39 -3.28 6.93
C GLN A 429 -37.50 -4.52 6.78
N GLU A 430 -37.95 -5.47 5.96
CA GLU A 430 -37.18 -6.65 5.58
C GLU A 430 -36.83 -6.61 4.09
N LEU A 431 -35.64 -7.08 3.73
CA LEU A 431 -35.21 -7.30 2.34
C LEU A 431 -34.65 -8.71 2.19
N ASP A 432 -35.16 -9.47 1.21
CA ASP A 432 -34.53 -10.69 0.70
C ASP A 432 -34.08 -10.46 -0.75
N SER A 433 -32.79 -10.71 -1.04
CA SER A 433 -32.23 -10.63 -2.41
C SER A 433 -31.60 -11.95 -2.81
N TYR A 434 -31.94 -12.44 -4.00
CA TYR A 434 -31.34 -13.63 -4.61
C TYR A 434 -30.75 -13.29 -5.97
N ALA A 435 -29.52 -13.74 -6.23
CA ALA A 435 -28.93 -13.58 -7.55
C ALA A 435 -28.14 -14.79 -8.04
N VAL A 436 -28.12 -14.93 -9.37
CA VAL A 436 -27.19 -15.79 -10.11
C VAL A 436 -26.42 -14.92 -11.09
N PHE A 437 -25.10 -15.09 -11.14
CA PHE A 437 -24.24 -14.29 -11.99
C PHE A 437 -23.15 -15.11 -12.66
N SER A 438 -22.66 -14.59 -13.78
CA SER A 438 -21.54 -15.15 -14.52
C SER A 438 -20.71 -14.04 -15.18
N HIS A 439 -19.41 -14.28 -15.30
CA HIS A 439 -18.48 -13.45 -16.04
C HIS A 439 -17.58 -14.35 -16.88
N PHE A 440 -17.37 -14.00 -18.13
CA PHE A 440 -16.51 -14.73 -19.06
C PHE A 440 -15.58 -13.76 -19.77
N GLU A 441 -14.31 -14.10 -19.78
CA GLU A 441 -13.30 -13.41 -20.56
C GLU A 441 -12.77 -14.37 -21.60
N TYR A 442 -12.89 -13.97 -22.86
CA TYR A 442 -12.58 -14.81 -24.00
C TYR A 442 -11.54 -14.13 -24.89
N GLY A 443 -10.29 -14.62 -24.83
CA GLY A 443 -9.22 -14.21 -25.74
C GLY A 443 -9.54 -14.64 -27.17
N VAL A 444 -10.09 -13.71 -27.97
CA VAL A 444 -10.40 -13.90 -29.39
C VAL A 444 -9.10 -14.05 -30.20
N SER A 445 -8.05 -13.34 -29.79
CA SER A 445 -6.68 -13.44 -30.31
C SER A 445 -5.67 -13.16 -29.19
N ASP A 446 -4.38 -13.09 -29.50
CA ASP A 446 -3.37 -12.72 -28.50
C ASP A 446 -3.43 -11.24 -28.10
N GLU A 447 -4.12 -10.40 -28.89
CA GLU A 447 -4.25 -8.94 -28.66
C GLU A 447 -5.68 -8.50 -28.33
N VAL A 448 -6.68 -9.38 -28.44
CA VAL A 448 -8.11 -9.00 -28.34
C VAL A 448 -8.84 -9.92 -27.38
N THR A 449 -9.45 -9.33 -26.36
CA THR A 449 -10.27 -10.02 -25.35
C THR A 449 -11.71 -9.51 -25.39
N LEU A 450 -12.65 -10.45 -25.33
CA LEU A 450 -14.08 -10.17 -25.23
C LEU A 450 -14.55 -10.52 -23.81
N ASN A 451 -15.19 -9.57 -23.15
CA ASN A 451 -15.70 -9.71 -21.79
C ASN A 451 -17.23 -9.74 -21.81
N LEU A 452 -17.84 -10.77 -21.22
CA LEU A 452 -19.28 -10.94 -21.11
C LEU A 452 -19.67 -11.18 -19.66
N GLY A 453 -20.43 -10.26 -19.06
CA GLY A 453 -21.03 -10.41 -17.73
C GLY A 453 -22.54 -10.54 -17.84
N LEU A 454 -23.15 -11.43 -17.06
CA LEU A 454 -24.60 -11.60 -16.96
C LEU A 454 -25.00 -11.81 -15.50
N ARG A 455 -26.06 -11.16 -15.04
CA ARG A 455 -26.63 -11.36 -13.70
C ARG A 455 -28.14 -11.24 -13.73
N TYR A 456 -28.82 -12.18 -13.10
CA TYR A 456 -30.24 -12.07 -12.75
C TYR A 456 -30.35 -11.86 -11.25
N THR A 457 -31.12 -10.86 -10.82
CA THR A 457 -31.39 -10.57 -9.40
C THR A 457 -32.88 -10.42 -9.17
N SER A 458 -33.37 -10.92 -8.04
CA SER A 458 -34.74 -10.77 -7.55
C SER A 458 -34.69 -10.27 -6.12
N ASP A 459 -35.22 -9.07 -5.90
CA ASP A 459 -35.29 -8.43 -4.60
C ASP A 459 -36.74 -8.40 -4.14
N LYS A 460 -36.97 -8.70 -2.86
CA LYS A 460 -38.27 -8.55 -2.22
C LYS A 460 -38.12 -7.69 -0.97
N THR A 461 -38.79 -6.55 -0.94
CA THR A 461 -38.80 -5.64 0.20
C THR A 461 -40.20 -5.60 0.81
N SER A 462 -40.29 -5.89 2.10
CA SER A 462 -41.52 -5.74 2.90
C SER A 462 -41.35 -4.65 3.95
N VAL A 463 -42.43 -3.93 4.22
CA VAL A 463 -42.54 -3.00 5.35
C VAL A 463 -43.78 -3.37 6.16
N ASP A 464 -43.65 -3.34 7.48
CA ASP A 464 -44.75 -3.52 8.41
C ASP A 464 -44.56 -2.66 9.67
N ASP A 465 -45.51 -2.76 10.59
CA ASP A 465 -45.57 -1.94 11.81
C ASP A 465 -45.41 -0.42 11.57
N VAL A 466 -45.78 0.04 10.36
CA VAL A 466 -45.62 1.43 9.96
C VAL A 466 -46.60 2.32 10.73
N LEU A 467 -46.04 3.24 11.50
CA LEU A 467 -46.74 4.24 12.29
C LEU A 467 -46.13 5.62 12.02
N LEU A 468 -46.92 6.48 11.39
CA LEU A 468 -46.59 7.90 11.16
C LEU A 468 -47.56 8.75 11.97
N GLY A 469 -47.08 9.73 12.73
CA GLY A 469 -47.98 10.51 13.57
C GLY A 469 -47.38 11.65 14.36
N LEU A 470 -48.24 12.22 15.21
CA LEU A 470 -47.92 13.26 16.19
C LEU A 470 -47.97 12.68 17.60
N GLY A 471 -46.96 12.95 18.43
CA GLY A 471 -46.95 12.47 19.81
C GLY A 471 -45.64 12.77 20.53
N ASN A 472 -45.62 12.55 21.85
CA ASN A 472 -44.43 12.83 22.66
C ASN A 472 -43.25 11.95 22.26
N LEU A 473 -42.19 12.54 21.70
CA LEU A 473 -40.88 11.96 21.41
C LEU A 473 -40.28 11.36 22.68
N PRO A 474 -39.98 10.06 22.67
CA PRO A 474 -39.12 9.47 23.67
C PRO A 474 -37.70 10.01 23.52
N GLN A 475 -37.08 10.37 24.66
CA GLN A 475 -35.80 11.09 24.68
C GLN A 475 -34.59 10.33 24.09
N THR A 476 -34.74 9.04 23.76
CA THR A 476 -33.64 8.18 23.30
C THR A 476 -33.87 7.56 21.92
N GLY A 477 -35.00 7.83 21.24
CA GLY A 477 -35.38 7.19 19.97
C GLY A 477 -35.77 5.69 20.07
N LYS A 478 -35.12 4.93 20.99
CA LYS A 478 -35.34 3.49 21.24
C LYS A 478 -36.75 3.06 21.66
N GLN A 479 -37.55 3.96 22.22
CA GLN A 479 -38.89 3.59 22.69
C GLN A 479 -39.88 3.71 21.55
N LYS A 480 -40.48 2.59 21.15
CA LYS A 480 -41.57 2.57 20.17
C LYS A 480 -42.76 3.41 20.66
N PHE A 481 -43.39 4.17 19.77
CA PHE A 481 -44.50 5.06 20.11
C PHE A 481 -45.76 4.26 20.45
N VAL A 482 -46.40 4.57 21.59
CA VAL A 482 -47.53 3.79 22.14
C VAL A 482 -48.88 4.51 21.99
N THR A 483 -48.91 5.79 21.57
CA THR A 483 -50.15 6.59 21.48
C THR A 483 -50.41 7.05 20.04
N PRO A 484 -51.37 6.47 19.31
CA PRO A 484 -51.63 6.83 17.92
C PRO A 484 -52.53 8.06 17.82
N CYS A 485 -51.98 9.20 17.42
CA CYS A 485 -52.76 10.20 16.68
C CYS A 485 -52.45 10.00 15.19
N LEU A 486 -53.24 9.15 14.52
CA LEU A 486 -53.10 8.94 13.07
C LEU A 486 -53.63 10.18 12.32
N ILE A 487 -52.80 10.78 11.48
CA ILE A 487 -53.28 11.65 10.41
C ILE A 487 -53.75 10.73 9.28
N THR A 488 -54.97 10.19 9.38
CA THR A 488 -55.63 9.57 8.22
C THR A 488 -56.75 10.47 7.73
N THR A 489 -56.42 11.39 6.83
CA THR A 489 -57.26 11.78 5.68
C THR A 489 -56.64 12.95 4.95
N PHE A 490 -56.12 12.72 3.74
CA PHE A 490 -56.03 13.76 2.71
C PHE A 490 -56.47 13.17 1.36
N PHE A 491 -57.78 12.96 1.20
CA PHE A 491 -58.38 12.94 -0.14
C PHE A 491 -58.41 14.38 -0.67
N GLU A 492 -58.17 14.54 -1.98
CA GLU A 492 -58.23 15.78 -2.76
C GLU A 492 -59.21 16.84 -2.19
N GLY A 493 -58.72 17.78 -1.40
CA GLY A 493 -59.51 18.87 -0.81
C GLY A 493 -58.70 19.77 0.15
N PRO A 494 -59.02 21.07 0.28
CA PRO A 494 -58.25 21.99 1.09
C PRO A 494 -58.44 21.74 2.60
N ILE A 495 -57.35 21.87 3.35
CA ILE A 495 -57.16 21.61 4.78
C ILE A 495 -58.38 22.07 5.60
N GLY A 496 -59.09 21.11 6.21
CA GLY A 496 -60.28 21.36 7.03
C GLY A 496 -60.35 20.45 8.26
N SER A 497 -60.01 21.03 9.42
CA SER A 497 -60.19 20.57 10.81
C SER A 497 -59.55 19.23 11.25
N PRO A 498 -58.76 19.22 12.34
CA PRO A 498 -58.21 17.99 12.92
C PRO A 498 -59.36 17.16 13.51
N ALA A 499 -59.65 16.03 12.89
CA ALA A 499 -60.53 15.03 13.49
C ALA A 499 -59.73 14.18 14.49
N CYS A 500 -59.40 14.76 15.66
CA CYS A 500 -59.13 13.96 16.86
C CYS A 500 -60.36 13.95 17.78
N PRO A 501 -61.35 13.07 17.54
CA PRO A 501 -62.20 12.63 18.62
C PRO A 501 -62.23 11.10 18.67
N PHE A 502 -61.66 10.50 19.72
CA PHE A 502 -61.97 9.12 20.13
C PHE A 502 -61.92 8.06 18.98
N LEU A 503 -60.73 7.63 18.58
CA LEU A 503 -60.54 6.30 18.01
C LEU A 503 -59.79 5.45 19.04
N GLY A 504 -60.36 4.30 19.37
CA GLY A 504 -59.80 3.33 20.31
C GLY A 504 -58.45 2.74 19.84
N PRO A 505 -57.92 1.73 20.54
CA PRO A 505 -56.49 1.34 20.52
C PRO A 505 -55.92 0.73 19.22
N PHE A 506 -56.55 0.91 18.05
CA PHE A 506 -56.07 0.36 16.79
C PHE A 506 -56.28 1.36 15.65
N ALA A 507 -55.27 2.17 15.35
CA ALA A 507 -55.12 2.71 14.02
C ALA A 507 -54.49 1.61 13.12
N PRO A 508 -54.93 1.41 11.86
CA PRO A 508 -54.38 0.35 11.03
C PRO A 508 -52.90 0.65 10.71
N LEU A 509 -52.01 -0.24 11.13
CA LEU A 509 -50.61 -0.25 10.70
C LEU A 509 -50.57 -0.44 9.18
N TYR A 510 -49.79 0.38 8.48
CA TYR A 510 -49.53 0.16 7.07
C TYR A 510 -48.54 -1.01 6.94
N ALA A 511 -48.84 -1.94 6.06
CA ALA A 511 -47.95 -3.03 5.70
C ALA A 511 -48.06 -3.28 4.20
N ASP A 512 -46.91 -3.44 3.54
CA ASP A 512 -46.84 -3.63 2.10
C ASP A 512 -45.60 -4.46 1.73
N SER A 513 -45.61 -5.05 0.54
CA SER A 513 -44.46 -5.79 0.01
C SER A 513 -44.35 -5.61 -1.49
N ARG A 514 -43.12 -5.40 -1.98
CA ARG A 514 -42.80 -5.27 -3.41
C ARG A 514 -41.75 -6.28 -3.82
N THR A 515 -41.73 -6.64 -5.09
CA THR A 515 -40.72 -7.51 -5.69
C THR A 515 -40.24 -6.88 -6.98
N ASP A 516 -38.93 -6.70 -7.08
CA ASP A 516 -38.25 -6.12 -8.23
C ASP A 516 -37.29 -7.16 -8.82
N GLU A 517 -37.35 -7.35 -10.14
CA GLU A 517 -36.52 -8.30 -10.88
C GLU A 517 -35.67 -7.54 -11.90
N ASN A 518 -34.40 -7.88 -12.03
CA ASN A 518 -33.50 -7.24 -13.00
C ASN A 518 -32.57 -8.24 -13.68
N PHE A 519 -32.27 -7.98 -14.96
CA PHE A 519 -31.26 -8.69 -15.74
C PHE A 519 -30.16 -7.72 -16.20
N SER A 520 -29.09 -7.65 -15.41
CA SER A 520 -27.91 -6.84 -15.70
C SER A 520 -26.94 -7.60 -16.61
N TRP A 521 -26.38 -6.92 -17.61
CA TRP A 521 -25.40 -7.50 -18.53
C TRP A 521 -24.28 -6.50 -18.84
N ARG A 522 -23.12 -7.05 -19.23
CA ARG A 522 -21.96 -6.28 -19.68
C ARG A 522 -21.36 -6.93 -20.90
N LEU A 523 -21.03 -6.13 -21.91
CA LEU A 523 -20.24 -6.49 -23.08
C LEU A 523 -19.03 -5.55 -23.16
N GLY A 524 -17.84 -6.09 -22.91
CA GLY A 524 -16.57 -5.38 -23.01
C GLY A 524 -15.72 -5.91 -24.15
N LEU A 525 -15.00 -5.02 -24.83
CA LEU A 525 -13.97 -5.35 -25.81
C LEU A 525 -12.68 -4.67 -25.41
N GLU A 526 -11.61 -5.45 -25.34
CA GLU A 526 -10.26 -4.99 -25.01
C GLU A 526 -9.33 -5.30 -26.18
N TRP A 527 -8.50 -4.33 -26.55
CA TRP A 527 -7.48 -4.45 -27.57
C TRP A 527 -6.14 -3.96 -27.04
N THR A 528 -5.18 -4.89 -26.97
CA THR A 528 -3.82 -4.68 -26.46
C THR A 528 -2.83 -4.86 -27.61
N PRO A 529 -2.66 -3.84 -28.48
CA PRO A 529 -1.74 -3.94 -29.63
C PRO A 529 -0.26 -3.98 -29.24
N GLN A 530 0.07 -3.56 -28.02
CA GLN A 530 1.41 -3.52 -27.43
C GLN A 530 1.28 -3.70 -25.92
N ASP A 531 2.31 -4.25 -25.26
CA ASP A 531 2.29 -4.56 -23.82
C ASP A 531 1.98 -3.33 -22.93
N ASP A 532 2.33 -2.12 -23.37
CA ASP A 532 2.16 -0.87 -22.61
C ASP A 532 0.91 -0.05 -23.05
N LEU A 533 0.01 -0.62 -23.85
CA LEU A 533 -1.17 0.07 -24.38
C LEU A 533 -2.41 -0.84 -24.43
N LEU A 534 -3.44 -0.47 -23.68
CA LEU A 534 -4.78 -1.06 -23.72
C LEU A 534 -5.79 -0.04 -24.20
N VAL A 535 -6.60 -0.39 -25.20
CA VAL A 535 -7.80 0.34 -25.61
C VAL A 535 -9.00 -0.53 -25.31
N TYR A 536 -10.03 0.02 -24.67
CA TYR A 536 -11.21 -0.73 -24.30
C TYR A 536 -12.50 0.02 -24.59
N ALA A 537 -13.59 -0.73 -24.76
CA ALA A 537 -14.94 -0.22 -24.87
C ALA A 537 -15.90 -1.13 -24.10
N ASN A 538 -16.84 -0.55 -23.36
CA ASN A 538 -17.84 -1.28 -22.57
C ASN A 538 -19.25 -0.78 -22.86
N LEU A 539 -20.19 -1.72 -22.95
CA LEU A 539 -21.61 -1.49 -22.81
C LEU A 539 -22.08 -2.25 -21.57
N THR A 540 -22.70 -1.56 -20.62
CA THR A 540 -23.06 -2.13 -19.32
C THR A 540 -24.44 -1.69 -18.90
N THR A 541 -25.23 -2.59 -18.30
CA THR A 541 -26.44 -2.25 -17.56
C THR A 541 -26.28 -2.50 -16.06
N GLY A 542 -27.12 -1.84 -15.27
CA GLY A 542 -27.20 -2.02 -13.83
C GLY A 542 -28.56 -1.55 -13.31
N TYR A 543 -28.85 -1.82 -12.04
CA TYR A 543 -30.06 -1.31 -11.40
C TYR A 543 -29.88 -1.04 -9.91
N ARG A 544 -30.76 -0.20 -9.39
CA ARG A 544 -30.98 0.08 -7.97
C ARG A 544 -32.42 -0.29 -7.65
N GLY A 545 -32.63 -1.08 -6.60
CA GLY A 545 -33.96 -1.58 -6.23
C GLY A 545 -34.95 -0.45 -5.91
N GLY A 546 -36.25 -0.74 -6.09
CA GLY A 546 -37.30 0.16 -5.63
C GLY A 546 -37.47 0.10 -4.11
N GLY A 547 -38.36 0.91 -3.57
CA GLY A 547 -38.53 0.97 -2.11
C GLY A 547 -39.73 1.79 -1.66
N TYR A 548 -39.70 2.15 -0.38
CA TYR A 548 -40.73 2.94 0.29
C TYR A 548 -40.14 4.21 0.86
N SER A 549 -40.85 5.31 0.68
CA SER A 549 -40.57 6.58 1.35
C SER A 549 -41.56 6.75 2.50
N LEU A 550 -41.02 6.75 3.72
CA LEU A 550 -41.74 6.75 4.99
C LEU A 550 -41.28 7.95 5.84
N PRO A 551 -41.69 9.19 5.49
CA PRO A 551 -41.26 10.38 6.22
C PRO A 551 -41.98 10.50 7.57
N PHE A 552 -41.32 11.09 8.57
CA PHE A 552 -41.96 11.41 9.87
C PHE A 552 -43.06 12.48 9.76
N ALA A 553 -43.14 13.21 8.65
CA ALA A 553 -44.25 14.08 8.30
C ALA A 553 -44.56 13.99 6.80
N GLY A 554 -45.76 13.55 6.42
CA GLY A 554 -46.17 13.38 5.01
C GLY A 554 -46.85 12.04 4.76
N ALA A 555 -47.11 11.73 3.48
CA ALA A 555 -47.71 10.46 3.07
C ALA A 555 -46.65 9.37 2.83
N ALA A 556 -46.89 8.19 3.40
CA ALA A 556 -46.18 6.96 3.03
C ALA A 556 -46.41 6.65 1.55
N THR A 557 -45.34 6.35 0.82
CA THR A 557 -45.39 6.12 -0.63
C THR A 557 -44.30 5.17 -1.09
N SER A 558 -44.38 4.71 -2.33
CA SER A 558 -43.36 3.83 -2.94
C SER A 558 -42.74 4.48 -4.19
N PHE A 559 -41.58 3.96 -4.59
CA PHE A 559 -40.85 4.34 -5.80
C PHE A 559 -40.28 3.08 -6.47
N ASP A 560 -40.20 3.10 -7.79
CA ASP A 560 -39.79 1.98 -8.63
C ASP A 560 -38.27 1.87 -8.80
N PRO A 561 -37.75 0.73 -9.29
CA PRO A 561 -36.33 0.55 -9.55
C PRO A 561 -35.81 1.58 -10.55
N GLU A 562 -34.56 1.99 -10.35
CA GLU A 562 -33.81 2.80 -11.30
C GLU A 562 -32.89 1.89 -12.12
N GLU A 563 -32.83 2.10 -13.43
CA GLU A 563 -31.98 1.35 -14.35
C GLU A 563 -31.00 2.27 -15.08
N ILE A 564 -29.84 1.71 -15.47
CA ILE A 564 -28.83 2.42 -16.25
C ILE A 564 -28.44 1.63 -17.50
N PHE A 565 -28.25 2.35 -18.61
CA PHE A 565 -27.44 1.94 -19.75
C PHE A 565 -26.18 2.81 -19.87
N ALA A 566 -25.01 2.19 -19.76
CA ALA A 566 -23.72 2.86 -19.77
C ALA A 566 -22.88 2.49 -21.00
N GLN A 567 -22.30 3.50 -21.62
CA GLN A 567 -21.33 3.38 -22.70
C GLN A 567 -20.00 3.99 -22.24
N GLU A 568 -18.91 3.26 -22.37
CA GLU A 568 -17.59 3.73 -21.97
C GLU A 568 -16.55 3.35 -23.03
N VAL A 569 -15.65 4.27 -23.35
CA VAL A 569 -14.47 4.01 -24.20
C VAL A 569 -13.26 4.62 -23.50
N GLY A 570 -12.18 3.86 -23.37
CA GLY A 570 -10.99 4.35 -22.70
C GLY A 570 -9.70 3.77 -23.24
N ILE A 571 -8.62 4.38 -22.79
CA ILE A 571 -7.24 4.02 -23.07
C ILE A 571 -6.46 3.99 -21.76
N LYS A 572 -5.65 2.95 -21.58
CA LYS A 572 -4.63 2.86 -20.53
C LYS A 572 -3.29 2.74 -21.21
N SER A 573 -2.34 3.58 -20.84
CA SER A 573 -1.07 3.64 -21.55
C SER A 573 0.09 3.97 -20.62
N GLN A 574 1.21 3.30 -20.88
CA GLN A 574 2.47 3.50 -20.19
C GLN A 574 3.54 3.95 -21.19
N PHE A 575 4.31 4.96 -20.82
CA PHE A 575 5.36 5.55 -21.63
C PHE A 575 6.65 5.71 -20.81
N LEU A 576 7.74 6.04 -21.51
CA LEU A 576 9.04 6.36 -20.91
C LEU A 576 9.56 5.22 -20.01
N ASP A 577 9.42 3.97 -20.47
CA ASP A 577 9.77 2.75 -19.74
C ASP A 577 8.97 2.58 -18.44
N ARG A 578 7.64 2.80 -18.51
CA ARG A 578 6.68 2.76 -17.39
C ARG A 578 6.92 3.83 -16.31
N ARG A 579 7.48 5.00 -16.68
CA ARG A 579 7.60 6.18 -15.79
C ARG A 579 6.43 7.15 -15.88
N LEU A 580 5.69 7.06 -16.97
CA LEU A 580 4.58 7.93 -17.28
C LEU A 580 3.39 7.05 -17.62
N GLN A 581 2.37 7.06 -16.77
CA GLN A 581 1.08 6.47 -17.03
C GLN A 581 0.10 7.57 -17.42
N LEU A 582 -0.61 7.37 -18.51
CA LEU A 582 -1.70 8.24 -18.96
C LEU A 582 -2.92 7.38 -19.26
N ASN A 583 -3.97 7.58 -18.48
CA ASN A 583 -5.26 6.94 -18.70
C ASN A 583 -6.27 8.01 -19.10
N ALA A 584 -7.12 7.69 -20.06
CA ALA A 584 -8.22 8.56 -20.43
C ALA A 584 -9.48 7.74 -20.70
N THR A 585 -10.62 8.28 -20.29
CA THR A 585 -11.93 7.65 -20.48
C THR A 585 -12.94 8.69 -20.96
N LEU A 586 -13.78 8.30 -21.91
CA LEU A 586 -15.02 8.98 -22.26
C LEU A 586 -16.19 8.08 -21.89
N PHE A 587 -17.22 8.65 -21.29
CA PHE A 587 -18.41 7.90 -20.87
C PHE A 587 -19.69 8.66 -21.17
N HIS A 588 -20.75 7.92 -21.45
CA HIS A 588 -22.10 8.40 -21.67
C HIS A 588 -23.09 7.45 -21.02
N PHE A 589 -23.81 7.94 -20.01
CA PHE A 589 -24.71 7.17 -19.17
C PHE A 589 -26.13 7.70 -19.30
N GLU A 590 -27.08 6.79 -19.51
CA GLU A 590 -28.50 7.08 -19.56
C GLU A 590 -29.18 6.32 -18.40
N TYR A 591 -29.85 7.07 -17.52
CA TYR A 591 -30.62 6.52 -16.40
C TYR A 591 -32.11 6.67 -16.68
N ASP A 592 -32.87 5.61 -16.42
CA ASP A 592 -34.32 5.59 -16.47
C ASP A 592 -34.90 5.46 -15.05
N ASP A 593 -36.01 6.14 -14.79
CA ASP A 593 -36.72 6.20 -13.51
C ASP A 593 -35.82 6.58 -12.32
N VAL A 594 -34.95 7.58 -12.52
CA VAL A 594 -33.97 8.03 -11.51
C VAL A 594 -34.62 8.43 -10.19
N GLN A 595 -34.09 7.91 -9.08
CA GLN A 595 -34.62 8.08 -7.73
C GLN A 595 -34.00 9.32 -7.06
N VAL A 596 -34.79 10.37 -6.85
CA VAL A 596 -34.33 11.65 -6.30
C VAL A 596 -35.17 12.05 -5.08
N ASN A 597 -34.51 12.56 -4.05
CA ASN A 597 -35.15 13.14 -2.87
C ASN A 597 -35.64 14.56 -3.17
N VAL A 598 -36.94 14.80 -3.05
CA VAL A 598 -37.59 16.04 -3.51
C VAL A 598 -38.78 16.42 -2.62
N ASP A 599 -39.05 17.72 -2.51
CA ASP A 599 -40.29 18.22 -1.91
C ASP A 599 -41.52 17.87 -2.78
N ASP A 600 -42.36 16.96 -2.30
CA ASP A 600 -43.56 16.50 -3.00
C ASP A 600 -44.83 17.09 -2.35
N PRO A 601 -45.86 17.48 -3.14
CA PRO A 601 -47.13 17.95 -2.58
C PRO A 601 -47.79 17.02 -1.54
N VAL A 602 -47.51 15.71 -1.58
CA VAL A 602 -48.03 14.76 -0.58
C VAL A 602 -47.21 14.71 0.71
N SER A 603 -46.04 15.38 0.73
CA SER A 603 -45.15 15.54 1.88
C SER A 603 -44.58 16.96 1.93
N PRO A 604 -45.39 17.98 2.24
CA PRO A 604 -45.01 19.39 2.07
C PRO A 604 -44.03 19.93 3.13
N LEU A 605 -43.72 19.16 4.17
CA LEU A 605 -42.83 19.58 5.27
C LEU A 605 -41.46 18.90 5.22
N VAL A 606 -41.39 17.70 4.63
CA VAL A 606 -40.20 16.85 4.62
C VAL A 606 -40.08 16.25 3.22
N PRO A 607 -38.92 16.36 2.56
CA PRO A 607 -38.76 15.83 1.21
C PRO A 607 -38.80 14.29 1.24
N ILE A 608 -39.20 13.71 0.12
CA ILE A 608 -39.37 12.27 -0.05
C ILE A 608 -38.74 11.79 -1.36
N THR A 609 -38.27 10.54 -1.35
CA THR A 609 -37.69 9.92 -2.55
C THR A 609 -38.77 9.56 -3.58
N ARG A 610 -38.53 9.94 -4.84
CA ARG A 610 -39.42 9.75 -6.00
C ARG A 610 -38.65 9.42 -7.27
N ASN A 611 -39.26 8.62 -8.15
CA ASN A 611 -38.80 8.56 -9.55
C ASN A 611 -39.20 9.87 -10.25
N VAL A 612 -38.22 10.56 -10.83
CA VAL A 612 -38.42 11.89 -11.44
C VAL A 612 -38.37 11.90 -12.96
N GLY A 613 -37.96 10.81 -13.60
CA GLY A 613 -37.83 10.69 -15.05
C GLY A 613 -36.47 10.11 -15.42
N LYS A 614 -35.81 10.70 -16.40
CA LYS A 614 -34.48 10.28 -16.86
C LYS A 614 -33.37 11.20 -16.37
N GLN A 615 -32.16 10.70 -16.43
CA GLN A 615 -30.94 11.50 -16.25
C GLN A 615 -29.90 11.07 -17.28
N GLU A 616 -29.24 12.04 -17.90
CA GLU A 616 -28.15 11.82 -18.86
C GLU A 616 -26.85 12.39 -18.29
N ASN A 617 -25.79 11.59 -18.26
CA ASN A 617 -24.45 12.02 -17.84
C ASN A 617 -23.43 11.74 -18.95
N LEU A 618 -22.87 12.78 -19.54
CA LEU A 618 -21.76 12.73 -20.48
C LEU A 618 -20.49 13.24 -19.80
N GLY A 619 -19.37 12.53 -19.94
CA GLY A 619 -18.15 13.03 -19.33
C GLY A 619 -16.86 12.43 -19.85
N ALA A 620 -15.78 13.00 -19.34
CA ALA A 620 -14.41 12.61 -19.67
C ALA A 620 -13.54 12.64 -18.42
N GLU A 621 -12.59 11.71 -18.34
CA GLU A 621 -11.59 11.67 -17.28
C GLU A 621 -10.21 11.49 -17.89
N LEU A 622 -9.23 12.20 -17.34
CA LEU A 622 -7.81 12.09 -17.67
C LEU A 622 -7.02 11.91 -16.38
N GLU A 623 -6.26 10.83 -16.27
CA GLU A 623 -5.40 10.55 -15.14
C GLU A 623 -3.95 10.39 -15.61
N LEU A 624 -3.05 11.12 -14.97
CA LEU A 624 -1.62 11.14 -15.24
C LEU A 624 -0.89 10.74 -13.96
N THR A 625 -0.04 9.72 -14.06
CA THR A 625 0.98 9.46 -13.03
C THR A 625 2.34 9.55 -13.69
N TRP A 626 3.21 10.39 -13.16
CA TRP A 626 4.53 10.65 -13.72
C TRP A 626 5.58 10.64 -12.63
N GLN A 627 6.59 9.80 -12.81
CA GLN A 627 7.79 9.77 -11.99
C GLN A 627 8.98 10.27 -12.84
N PRO A 628 9.18 11.60 -12.96
CA PRO A 628 10.25 12.17 -13.78
C PRO A 628 11.65 11.78 -13.30
N SER A 629 11.80 11.55 -11.99
CA SER A 629 13.01 11.05 -11.36
C SER A 629 12.65 10.24 -10.12
N GLU A 630 13.63 9.56 -9.51
CA GLU A 630 13.41 8.80 -8.27
C GLU A 630 12.91 9.64 -7.10
N ARG A 631 13.12 10.97 -7.14
CA ARG A 631 12.73 11.88 -6.06
C ARG A 631 11.33 12.47 -6.23
N TRP A 632 10.78 12.46 -7.43
CA TRP A 632 9.54 13.18 -7.73
C TRP A 632 8.47 12.21 -8.17
N LEU A 633 7.32 12.26 -7.50
CA LEU A 633 6.09 11.63 -7.97
C LEU A 633 5.04 12.71 -8.19
N ILE A 634 4.48 12.73 -9.39
CA ILE A 634 3.48 13.69 -9.84
C ILE A 634 2.25 12.90 -10.27
N LYS A 635 1.13 13.08 -9.56
CA LYS A 635 -0.18 12.57 -9.99
C LYS A 635 -1.07 13.75 -10.35
N GLN A 636 -1.82 13.66 -11.44
CA GLN A 636 -2.77 14.69 -11.89
C GLN A 636 -4.03 14.01 -12.40
N GLY A 637 -5.19 14.52 -12.01
CA GLY A 637 -6.49 14.07 -12.47
C GLY A 637 -7.31 15.26 -12.95
N LEU A 638 -7.93 15.15 -14.13
CA LEU A 638 -8.88 16.11 -14.65
C LEU A 638 -10.18 15.37 -15.02
N GLY A 639 -11.31 15.83 -14.48
CA GLY A 639 -12.64 15.34 -14.78
C GLY A 639 -13.51 16.43 -15.40
N TYR A 640 -14.28 16.03 -16.42
CA TYR A 640 -15.39 16.79 -16.99
C TYR A 640 -16.66 15.97 -16.87
N LEU A 641 -17.77 16.60 -16.49
CA LEU A 641 -19.07 15.98 -16.32
C LEU A 641 -20.17 16.98 -16.72
N ASP A 642 -20.94 16.62 -17.74
CA ASP A 642 -22.19 17.28 -18.11
C ASP A 642 -23.33 16.33 -17.74
N ALA A 643 -24.05 16.67 -16.67
CA ALA A 643 -25.10 15.83 -16.09
C ALA A 643 -26.40 16.63 -16.00
N GLU A 644 -27.51 16.06 -16.48
CA GLU A 644 -28.78 16.76 -16.62
C GLU A 644 -29.98 15.82 -16.41
N TYR A 645 -31.00 16.28 -15.67
CA TYR A 645 -32.30 15.60 -15.62
C TYR A 645 -33.12 15.87 -16.89
N GLN A 646 -33.68 14.81 -17.47
CA GLN A 646 -34.43 14.83 -18.72
C GLN A 646 -35.76 14.09 -18.61
N ASP A 647 -36.69 14.40 -19.52
CA ASP A 647 -38.00 13.75 -19.61
C ASP A 647 -38.76 13.75 -18.26
N THR A 648 -38.62 14.81 -17.48
CA THR A 648 -39.22 14.93 -16.14
C THR A 648 -40.60 15.58 -16.22
N ALA A 649 -41.63 14.89 -15.72
CA ALA A 649 -42.98 15.44 -15.61
C ALA A 649 -43.26 16.13 -14.26
N ARG A 650 -42.32 16.03 -13.31
CA ARG A 650 -42.48 16.50 -11.92
C ARG A 650 -41.99 17.93 -11.77
N ALA A 651 -42.79 18.73 -11.07
CA ALA A 651 -42.40 20.05 -10.60
C ALA A 651 -42.44 20.05 -9.06
N ILE A 652 -41.38 20.57 -8.45
CA ILE A 652 -41.10 20.48 -7.01
C ILE A 652 -41.43 21.83 -6.37
N SER A 653 -42.05 21.80 -5.19
CA SER A 653 -42.32 23.02 -4.44
C SER A 653 -41.07 23.46 -3.66
N THR A 654 -40.61 24.69 -3.86
CA THR A 654 -39.48 25.28 -3.12
C THR A 654 -39.88 26.56 -2.40
N TYR A 655 -38.98 27.17 -1.63
CA TYR A 655 -39.16 28.53 -1.10
C TYR A 655 -39.47 29.57 -2.18
N ALA A 656 -38.97 29.36 -3.41
CA ALA A 656 -39.17 30.24 -4.56
C ALA A 656 -40.40 29.88 -5.41
N GLY A 657 -41.20 28.89 -4.98
CA GLY A 657 -42.37 28.39 -5.70
C GLY A 657 -42.10 27.06 -6.41
N ILE A 658 -42.99 26.69 -7.34
CA ILE A 658 -42.93 25.42 -8.08
C ILE A 658 -41.87 25.51 -9.18
N VAL A 659 -40.93 24.56 -9.20
CA VAL A 659 -39.78 24.53 -10.12
C VAL A 659 -39.76 23.19 -10.88
N PRO A 660 -39.68 23.18 -12.22
CA PRO A 660 -39.48 21.95 -12.99
C PRO A 660 -38.04 21.43 -12.83
N LEU A 661 -37.87 20.11 -12.81
CA LEU A 661 -36.56 19.46 -12.80
C LEU A 661 -35.90 19.37 -14.18
N GLU A 662 -36.68 19.49 -15.25
CA GLU A 662 -36.15 19.40 -16.61
C GLU A 662 -35.01 20.41 -16.83
N GLY A 663 -33.87 19.89 -17.26
CA GLY A 663 -32.67 20.65 -17.53
C GLY A 663 -31.90 21.14 -16.31
N LYS A 664 -32.18 20.57 -15.14
CA LYS A 664 -31.42 20.83 -13.91
C LYS A 664 -30.28 19.83 -13.77
N THR A 665 -29.16 20.31 -13.22
CA THR A 665 -28.00 19.49 -12.91
C THR A 665 -28.29 18.64 -11.67
N PRO A 666 -27.94 17.34 -11.67
CA PRO A 666 -28.04 16.49 -10.49
C PRO A 666 -27.26 17.01 -9.29
N VAL A 667 -27.67 16.56 -8.11
CA VAL A 667 -27.10 17.00 -6.84
C VAL A 667 -25.59 16.68 -6.80
N ASN A 668 -24.80 17.62 -6.28
CA ASN A 668 -23.37 17.45 -6.04
C ASN A 668 -22.56 17.02 -7.29
N SER A 669 -22.99 17.48 -8.47
CA SER A 669 -22.41 17.14 -9.78
C SER A 669 -21.67 18.34 -10.39
N PRO A 670 -20.43 18.63 -9.97
CA PRO A 670 -19.63 19.73 -10.54
C PRO A 670 -19.25 19.44 -11.99
N GLU A 671 -19.25 20.48 -12.83
CA GLU A 671 -18.92 20.33 -14.26
C GLU A 671 -17.44 19.95 -14.46
N TRP A 672 -16.56 20.56 -13.67
CA TRP A 672 -15.13 20.30 -13.70
C TRP A 672 -14.61 19.91 -12.32
N THR A 673 -13.74 18.91 -12.30
CA THR A 673 -12.98 18.51 -11.12
C THR A 673 -11.52 18.38 -11.49
N TYR A 674 -10.64 18.77 -10.56
CA TYR A 674 -9.20 18.65 -10.78
C TYR A 674 -8.50 18.31 -9.48
N ASN A 675 -7.64 17.30 -9.49
CA ASN A 675 -6.86 16.90 -8.32
C ASN A 675 -5.42 16.60 -8.70
N GLY A 676 -4.52 16.70 -7.74
CA GLY A 676 -3.12 16.39 -7.98
C GLY A 676 -2.32 16.15 -6.72
N VAL A 677 -1.26 15.37 -6.86
CA VAL A 677 -0.28 15.09 -5.81
C VAL A 677 1.10 15.42 -6.37
N LEU A 678 1.86 16.19 -5.60
CA LEU A 678 3.28 16.45 -5.82
C LEU A 678 4.03 15.93 -4.60
N ARG A 679 4.81 14.87 -4.78
CA ARG A 679 5.66 14.31 -3.72
C ARG A 679 7.13 14.46 -4.11
N TYR A 680 7.92 14.98 -3.19
CA TYR A 680 9.37 15.10 -3.30
C TYR A 680 10.05 14.36 -2.15
N GLU A 681 10.95 13.45 -2.48
CA GLU A 681 11.73 12.67 -1.52
C GLU A 681 13.21 13.03 -1.58
N GLN A 682 13.84 13.10 -0.42
CA GLN A 682 15.24 13.45 -0.30
C GLN A 682 15.88 12.77 0.92
N PRO A 683 16.95 11.98 0.70
CA PRO A 683 17.78 11.48 1.79
C PRO A 683 18.34 12.64 2.62
N VAL A 684 18.26 12.54 3.95
CA VAL A 684 18.67 13.61 4.86
C VAL A 684 20.04 13.31 5.47
N ALA A 685 20.09 12.51 6.55
CA ALA A 685 21.31 12.16 7.26
C ALA A 685 21.14 10.81 7.98
N GLY A 686 22.22 10.01 8.01
CA GLY A 686 22.14 8.64 8.54
C GLY A 686 21.19 7.78 7.71
N ASN A 687 20.33 7.02 8.39
CA ASN A 687 19.31 6.17 7.78
C ASN A 687 17.95 6.89 7.61
N TRP A 688 17.89 8.22 7.58
CA TRP A 688 16.61 8.96 7.48
C TRP A 688 16.38 9.55 6.08
N ASN A 689 15.18 9.34 5.55
CA ASN A 689 14.65 9.95 4.34
C ASN A 689 13.58 10.99 4.70
N GLY A 690 13.61 12.14 4.03
CA GLY A 690 12.60 13.18 4.15
C GLY A 690 11.66 13.12 2.96
N ALA A 691 10.36 13.19 3.20
CA ALA A 691 9.34 13.31 2.15
C ALA A 691 8.50 14.57 2.38
N LEU A 692 8.27 15.32 1.31
CA LEU A 692 7.32 16.43 1.28
C LEU A 692 6.24 16.10 0.27
N THR A 693 5.00 15.99 0.74
CA THR A 693 3.82 15.72 -0.09
C THR A 693 2.90 16.92 -0.04
N LEU A 694 2.57 17.46 -1.21
CA LEU A 694 1.53 18.46 -1.41
C LEU A 694 0.43 17.80 -2.26
N ASP A 695 -0.76 17.67 -1.71
CA ASP A 695 -1.94 17.28 -2.49
C ASP A 695 -2.94 18.43 -2.54
N TYR A 696 -3.66 18.52 -3.66
CA TYR A 696 -4.64 19.57 -3.87
C TYR A 696 -5.80 19.06 -4.72
N HIS A 697 -6.94 19.69 -4.50
CA HIS A 697 -8.20 19.33 -5.12
C HIS A 697 -9.03 20.59 -5.37
N TRP A 698 -9.61 20.69 -6.55
CA TRP A 698 -10.49 21.76 -6.97
C TRP A 698 -11.80 21.18 -7.46
N VAL A 699 -12.88 21.80 -7.00
CA VAL A 699 -14.25 21.48 -7.41
C VAL A 699 -14.88 22.75 -7.95
N ASP A 700 -15.54 22.65 -9.10
CA ASP A 700 -16.31 23.76 -9.65
C ASP A 700 -17.57 24.07 -8.82
N GLU A 701 -18.24 25.19 -9.14
CA GLU A 701 -19.54 25.50 -8.54
C GLU A 701 -20.56 24.40 -8.88
N ARG A 702 -21.44 24.12 -7.92
CA ARG A 702 -22.44 23.05 -8.06
C ARG A 702 -23.65 23.32 -7.17
N PHE A 703 -24.74 22.60 -7.43
CA PHE A 703 -25.92 22.64 -6.58
C PHE A 703 -25.94 21.45 -5.63
N LEU A 704 -26.28 21.71 -4.37
CA LEU A 704 -26.43 20.67 -3.34
C LEU A 704 -27.88 20.21 -3.17
N GLU A 705 -28.80 20.76 -3.97
CA GLU A 705 -30.22 20.37 -4.04
C GLU A 705 -30.69 20.21 -5.49
N ALA A 706 -31.60 19.27 -5.72
CA ALA A 706 -32.03 18.88 -7.07
C ALA A 706 -32.75 20.01 -7.84
N THR A 707 -33.30 20.98 -7.13
CA THR A 707 -34.08 22.09 -7.69
C THR A 707 -33.19 23.22 -8.24
N ASN A 708 -31.88 23.18 -7.99
CA ASN A 708 -30.87 24.13 -8.45
C ASN A 708 -31.24 25.61 -8.15
N GLN A 709 -31.71 25.89 -6.93
CA GLN A 709 -31.99 27.27 -6.53
C GLN A 709 -30.69 28.02 -6.21
N VAL A 710 -30.73 29.35 -6.33
CA VAL A 710 -29.56 30.21 -6.11
C VAL A 710 -28.99 30.06 -4.69
N PHE A 711 -29.85 29.79 -3.71
CA PHE A 711 -29.47 29.57 -2.31
C PHE A 711 -28.93 28.17 -2.00
N ASP A 712 -29.05 27.23 -2.94
CA ASP A 712 -28.52 25.85 -2.82
C ASP A 712 -27.21 25.66 -3.58
N ARG A 713 -26.67 26.76 -4.12
CA ARG A 713 -25.43 26.76 -4.90
C ARG A 713 -24.21 26.87 -3.98
N ALA A 714 -23.37 25.83 -4.01
CA ALA A 714 -22.02 25.87 -3.45
C ALA A 714 -21.05 26.51 -4.45
N ALA A 715 -20.19 27.40 -3.97
CA ALA A 715 -19.16 28.02 -4.79
C ALA A 715 -18.03 27.02 -5.10
N ALA A 716 -17.31 27.27 -6.20
CA ALA A 716 -16.07 26.56 -6.49
C ALA A 716 -15.02 26.83 -5.40
N TYR A 717 -14.21 25.84 -5.05
CA TYR A 717 -13.19 25.96 -4.00
C TYR A 717 -11.95 25.12 -4.29
N TRP A 718 -10.83 25.50 -3.67
CA TRP A 718 -9.58 24.74 -3.66
C TRP A 718 -9.27 24.24 -2.26
N LEU A 719 -8.96 22.95 -2.13
CA LEU A 719 -8.34 22.39 -0.94
C LEU A 719 -6.90 22.06 -1.27
N VAL A 720 -6.01 22.41 -0.34
CA VAL A 720 -4.57 22.13 -0.45
C VAL A 720 -4.11 21.59 0.88
N ASN A 721 -3.49 20.42 0.87
CA ASN A 721 -2.94 19.75 2.04
C ASN A 721 -1.42 19.62 1.90
N LEU A 722 -0.73 19.68 3.03
CA LEU A 722 0.73 19.56 3.09
C LEU A 722 1.10 18.53 4.15
N ARG A 723 2.00 17.62 3.81
CA ARG A 723 2.60 16.65 4.73
C ARG A 723 4.11 16.67 4.58
N ALA A 724 4.82 16.80 5.70
CA ALA A 724 6.27 16.64 5.78
C ALA A 724 6.58 15.47 6.71
N ALA A 725 7.27 14.46 6.19
CA ALA A 725 7.62 13.25 6.94
C ALA A 725 9.14 13.04 6.98
N LEU A 726 9.64 12.58 8.11
CA LEU A 726 10.94 11.93 8.24
C LEU A 726 10.68 10.47 8.57
N ALA A 727 11.12 9.58 7.69
CA ALA A 727 11.07 8.15 7.91
C ALA A 727 12.47 7.56 7.91
N THR A 728 12.70 6.50 8.67
CA THR A 728 13.91 5.71 8.48
C THR A 728 13.80 4.92 7.17
N GLN A 729 14.93 4.70 6.51
CA GLN A 729 15.06 3.95 5.26
C GLN A 729 14.53 2.51 5.38
N ASP A 730 14.64 1.92 6.56
CA ASP A 730 14.05 0.62 6.91
C ASP A 730 12.54 0.70 7.22
N GLY A 731 11.91 1.86 7.09
CA GLY A 731 10.47 2.06 7.33
C GLY A 731 10.03 1.84 8.79
N LYS A 732 10.98 1.60 9.71
CA LYS A 732 10.68 1.29 11.11
C LYS A 732 10.14 2.46 11.87
N TRP A 733 10.64 3.66 11.62
CA TRP A 733 10.18 4.87 12.28
C TRP A 733 9.70 5.85 11.23
N GLU A 734 8.54 6.45 11.46
CA GLU A 734 8.10 7.62 10.72
C GLU A 734 7.60 8.66 11.71
N VAL A 735 8.07 9.90 11.53
CA VAL A 735 7.51 11.09 12.17
C VAL A 735 7.00 11.99 11.07
N ALA A 736 5.73 12.37 11.13
CA ALA A 736 5.16 13.29 10.16
C ALA A 736 4.47 14.45 10.86
N VAL A 737 4.52 15.61 10.21
CA VAL A 737 3.66 16.75 10.49
C VAL A 737 2.83 17.03 9.26
N TYR A 738 1.57 17.39 9.45
CA TYR A 738 0.65 17.66 8.36
C TYR A 738 -0.20 18.89 8.64
N ALA A 739 -0.67 19.52 7.58
CA ALA A 739 -1.67 20.58 7.58
C ALA A 739 -2.71 20.24 6.51
N LYS A 740 -3.93 19.92 6.93
CA LYS A 740 -5.08 19.77 6.05
C LYS A 740 -5.77 21.12 5.88
N ASN A 741 -6.34 21.37 4.70
CA ASN A 741 -6.94 22.66 4.35
C ASN A 741 -5.99 23.84 4.69
N LEU A 742 -4.76 23.79 4.17
CA LEU A 742 -3.65 24.69 4.52
C LEU A 742 -4.01 26.18 4.45
N PHE A 743 -4.91 26.55 3.54
CA PHE A 743 -5.32 27.93 3.31
C PHE A 743 -6.59 28.35 4.07
N ASP A 744 -7.16 27.47 4.90
CA ASP A 744 -8.39 27.76 5.67
C ASP A 744 -9.58 28.08 4.76
N GLU A 745 -9.72 27.36 3.65
CA GLU A 745 -10.83 27.56 2.73
C GLU A 745 -12.14 27.16 3.41
N GLU A 746 -13.13 28.05 3.37
CA GLU A 746 -14.49 27.78 3.83
C GLU A 746 -15.34 27.28 2.66
N TYR A 747 -15.89 26.07 2.77
CA TYR A 747 -16.66 25.45 1.69
C TYR A 747 -17.85 24.67 2.23
N LEU A 748 -18.93 24.61 1.44
CA LEU A 748 -20.14 23.84 1.75
C LEU A 748 -20.00 22.42 1.22
N THR A 749 -20.37 21.46 2.06
CA THR A 749 -20.36 20.02 1.70
C THR A 749 -21.77 19.44 1.61
N TYR A 750 -22.76 20.10 2.23
CA TYR A 750 -24.14 19.64 2.24
C TYR A 750 -25.10 20.79 2.56
N ILE A 751 -26.29 20.76 1.94
CA ILE A 751 -27.44 21.61 2.24
C ILE A 751 -28.66 20.71 2.34
N ASN A 752 -29.56 20.99 3.29
CA ASN A 752 -30.91 20.41 3.32
C ASN A 752 -31.95 21.48 3.58
N ASN A 753 -32.92 21.58 2.67
CA ASN A 753 -34.06 22.46 2.82
C ASN A 753 -35.25 21.67 3.37
N ILE A 754 -35.65 21.96 4.61
CA ILE A 754 -36.79 21.34 5.27
C ILE A 754 -37.85 22.40 5.51
N GLY A 755 -38.82 22.58 4.60
CA GLY A 755 -40.06 23.36 4.77
C GLY A 755 -39.94 24.84 5.19
N PHE A 756 -39.43 25.11 6.39
CA PHE A 756 -39.19 26.42 7.01
C PHE A 756 -37.74 26.63 7.46
N PHE A 757 -36.84 25.70 7.17
CA PHE A 757 -35.46 25.69 7.63
C PHE A 757 -34.49 25.36 6.51
N LYS A 758 -33.44 26.17 6.38
CA LYS A 758 -32.28 25.86 5.55
C LYS A 758 -31.16 25.41 6.46
N LEU A 759 -30.58 24.25 6.20
CA LEU A 759 -29.54 23.64 7.03
C LEU A 759 -28.26 23.45 6.20
N ASP A 760 -27.16 24.04 6.66
CA ASP A 760 -25.88 24.07 5.94
C ASP A 760 -24.82 23.29 6.72
N ILE A 761 -23.94 22.58 6.01
CA ILE A 761 -22.76 21.94 6.59
C ILE A 761 -21.53 22.41 5.86
N PHE A 762 -20.59 22.93 6.65
CA PHE A 762 -19.29 23.38 6.17
C PHE A 762 -18.26 22.26 6.31
N GLY A 763 -17.33 22.20 5.36
CA GLY A 763 -16.15 21.37 5.47
C GLY A 763 -15.26 21.78 6.64
N GLU A 764 -14.32 20.92 7.02
CA GLU A 764 -13.43 21.20 8.15
C GLU A 764 -12.51 22.39 7.86
N GLN A 765 -12.29 23.23 8.87
CA GLN A 765 -11.30 24.31 8.83
C GLN A 765 -9.87 23.74 8.71
N ARG A 766 -8.86 24.60 8.63
CA ARG A 766 -7.47 24.14 8.67
C ARG A 766 -7.21 23.30 9.93
N THR A 767 -6.59 22.14 9.73
CA THR A 767 -6.18 21.23 10.81
C THR A 767 -4.71 20.86 10.67
N VAL A 768 -3.91 21.25 11.67
CA VAL A 768 -2.49 20.92 11.80
C VAL A 768 -2.31 19.80 12.82
N GLY A 769 -1.54 18.77 12.47
CA GLY A 769 -1.25 17.67 13.37
C GLY A 769 0.07 16.97 13.12
N ALA A 770 0.34 15.96 13.93
CA ALA A 770 1.54 15.14 13.84
C ALA A 770 1.23 13.67 14.07
N THR A 771 2.02 12.79 13.45
CA THR A 771 1.98 11.36 13.69
C THR A 771 3.37 10.79 13.99
N LEU A 772 3.40 9.72 14.80
CA LEU A 772 4.58 8.90 15.08
C LEU A 772 4.20 7.43 14.84
N ARG A 773 4.88 6.77 13.92
CA ARG A 773 4.66 5.36 13.58
C ARG A 773 5.92 4.53 13.83
N HIS A 774 5.72 3.31 14.32
CA HIS A 774 6.76 2.29 14.44
C HIS A 774 6.34 0.95 13.78
N ARG A 775 7.22 0.32 12.99
CA ARG A 775 7.04 -1.02 12.37
C ARG A 775 8.21 -1.95 12.71
N HIS A 776 7.95 -3.25 12.86
CA HIS A 776 8.99 -4.25 13.14
C HIS A 776 8.83 -5.52 12.29
N GLU A 777 9.85 -5.89 11.50
CA GLU A 777 9.92 -7.08 10.62
C GLU A 777 11.15 -7.95 10.93
N LEU A 778 11.03 -9.28 10.86
CA LEU A 778 12.12 -10.21 11.26
C LEU A 778 13.25 -10.37 10.23
N TRP A 779 12.97 -10.25 8.92
CA TRP A 779 13.95 -10.47 7.85
C TRP A 779 15.06 -9.41 7.82
N GLU A 780 14.81 -8.26 8.46
CA GLU A 780 15.75 -7.15 8.57
C GLU A 780 16.87 -7.43 9.57
N LEU A 781 16.61 -8.26 10.59
CA LEU A 781 17.60 -8.61 11.61
C LEU A 781 18.82 -9.27 10.97
N ASP A 782 20.01 -8.87 11.43
CA ASP A 782 21.25 -9.59 11.11
C ASP A 782 21.22 -11.02 11.69
N ALA A 783 22.13 -11.89 11.25
CA ALA A 783 22.08 -13.31 11.61
C ALA A 783 22.25 -13.53 13.12
N THR A 784 23.12 -12.76 13.79
CA THR A 784 23.34 -12.86 15.23
C THR A 784 22.15 -12.38 16.05
N SER A 785 21.54 -11.25 15.68
CA SER A 785 20.35 -10.67 16.30
C SER A 785 19.15 -11.61 16.14
N LEU A 786 18.97 -12.18 14.96
CA LEU A 786 17.91 -13.15 14.67
C LEU A 786 18.09 -14.45 15.48
N ALA A 787 19.30 -15.01 15.52
CA ALA A 787 19.60 -16.17 16.36
C ALA A 787 19.35 -15.90 17.86
N ALA A 788 19.62 -14.67 18.31
CA ALA A 788 19.42 -14.26 19.69
C ALA A 788 17.93 -14.08 20.02
N ALA A 789 17.15 -13.48 19.12
CA ALA A 789 15.69 -13.36 19.23
C ALA A 789 15.04 -14.75 19.30
N ILE A 790 15.46 -15.67 18.43
CA ILE A 790 15.01 -17.07 18.45
C ILE A 790 15.32 -17.69 19.80
N ARG A 791 16.58 -17.63 20.24
CA ARG A 791 17.02 -18.22 21.52
C ARG A 791 16.30 -17.66 22.75
N ARG A 792 15.89 -16.39 22.72
CA ARG A 792 15.12 -15.74 23.79
C ARG A 792 13.62 -16.08 23.74
N GLY A 793 13.15 -16.70 22.66
CA GLY A 793 11.74 -17.00 22.43
C GLY A 793 10.94 -15.78 21.98
N GLU A 794 11.61 -14.75 21.47
CA GLU A 794 10.98 -13.54 20.90
C GLU A 794 10.52 -13.75 19.46
N ALA A 795 11.09 -14.76 18.79
CA ALA A 795 10.68 -15.28 17.49
C ALA A 795 10.94 -16.79 17.47
N SER A 796 10.31 -17.53 16.55
CA SER A 796 10.67 -18.92 16.25
C SER A 796 11.61 -19.02 15.04
N ALA A 797 12.32 -20.14 14.90
CA ALA A 797 13.06 -20.45 13.68
C ALA A 797 12.12 -20.49 12.47
N ARG A 798 10.88 -20.95 12.65
CA ARG A 798 9.86 -20.90 11.60
C ARG A 798 9.54 -19.47 11.19
N ASP A 799 9.34 -18.56 12.13
CA ASP A 799 9.05 -17.14 11.82
C ASP A 799 10.20 -16.51 11.02
N ALA A 800 11.44 -16.79 11.42
CA ALA A 800 12.64 -16.31 10.75
C ALA A 800 12.75 -16.80 9.29
N VAL A 801 12.55 -18.10 9.06
CA VAL A 801 12.55 -18.71 7.72
C VAL A 801 11.40 -18.13 6.89
N THR A 802 10.19 -18.04 7.43
CA THR A 802 9.03 -17.51 6.71
C THR A 802 9.21 -16.05 6.33
N ALA A 803 9.72 -15.21 7.23
CA ALA A 803 10.01 -13.81 6.92
C ALA A 803 10.99 -13.67 5.74
N CYS A 804 12.03 -14.51 5.71
CA CYS A 804 13.00 -14.53 4.59
C CYS A 804 12.36 -15.06 3.29
N LEU A 805 11.54 -16.10 3.34
CA LEU A 805 10.81 -16.62 2.18
C LEU A 805 9.83 -15.58 1.60
N GLY A 806 9.11 -14.85 2.46
CA GLY A 806 8.25 -13.74 2.05
C GLY A 806 9.06 -12.62 1.38
N ARG A 807 10.22 -12.26 1.94
CA ARG A 807 11.12 -11.26 1.34
C ARG A 807 11.69 -11.72 -0.01
N ILE A 808 12.03 -13.01 -0.15
CA ILE A 808 12.45 -13.60 -1.43
C ILE A 808 11.34 -13.47 -2.47
N ALA A 809 10.09 -13.82 -2.12
CA ALA A 809 8.96 -13.73 -3.03
C ALA A 809 8.71 -12.28 -3.51
N ALA A 810 8.83 -11.31 -2.61
CA ALA A 810 8.61 -9.90 -2.93
C ALA A 810 9.67 -9.29 -3.86
N VAL A 811 10.96 -9.64 -3.69
CA VAL A 811 12.06 -8.90 -4.36
C VAL A 811 12.73 -9.68 -5.48
N ASN A 812 12.75 -11.00 -5.44
CA ASN A 812 13.63 -11.77 -6.33
C ASN A 812 13.25 -11.69 -7.81
N GLY A 813 11.97 -11.48 -8.13
CA GLY A 813 11.51 -11.27 -9.51
C GLY A 813 12.20 -10.09 -10.21
N GLN A 814 12.63 -9.08 -9.46
CA GLN A 814 13.27 -7.87 -10.00
C GLN A 814 14.78 -8.04 -10.21
N VAL A 815 15.44 -8.85 -9.38
CA VAL A 815 16.92 -8.92 -9.31
C VAL A 815 17.52 -10.24 -9.76
N ASN A 816 16.74 -11.33 -9.81
CA ASN A 816 17.17 -12.67 -10.22
C ASN A 816 18.46 -13.15 -9.49
N ALA A 817 18.45 -13.02 -8.16
CA ALA A 817 19.58 -13.37 -7.30
C ALA A 817 19.48 -14.82 -6.79
N ILE A 818 18.27 -15.23 -6.41
CA ILE A 818 17.90 -16.58 -6.01
C ILE A 818 17.38 -17.33 -7.23
N THR A 819 17.95 -18.50 -7.49
CA THR A 819 17.63 -19.33 -8.66
C THR A 819 16.77 -20.54 -8.30
N ALA A 820 16.82 -20.97 -7.04
CA ALA A 820 15.93 -22.00 -6.50
C ALA A 820 15.60 -21.69 -5.04
N VAL A 821 14.32 -21.77 -4.69
CA VAL A 821 13.83 -21.63 -3.32
C VAL A 821 13.47 -23.02 -2.81
N HIS A 822 13.96 -23.37 -1.62
CA HIS A 822 13.75 -24.68 -0.98
C HIS A 822 12.88 -24.52 0.28
N GLY A 823 11.75 -23.83 0.13
CA GLY A 823 10.88 -23.39 1.24
C GLY A 823 10.37 -24.54 2.11
N ASP A 824 9.88 -25.63 1.51
CA ASP A 824 9.34 -26.76 2.26
C ASP A 824 10.41 -27.46 3.13
N GLU A 825 11.60 -27.69 2.57
CA GLU A 825 12.73 -28.27 3.31
C GLU A 825 13.18 -27.34 4.44
N ALA A 826 13.24 -26.03 4.16
CA ALA A 826 13.64 -25.02 5.12
C ALA A 826 12.64 -24.91 6.29
N LEU A 827 11.34 -24.90 6.01
CA LEU A 827 10.29 -24.86 7.03
C LEU A 827 10.27 -26.14 7.88
N ALA A 828 10.52 -27.31 7.29
CA ALA A 828 10.68 -28.55 8.04
C ALA A 828 11.91 -28.52 8.96
N ALA A 829 13.04 -27.98 8.48
CA ALA A 829 14.23 -27.78 9.30
C ALA A 829 14.01 -26.75 10.41
N ALA A 830 13.21 -25.72 10.15
CA ALA A 830 12.82 -24.72 11.14
C ALA A 830 11.96 -25.31 12.25
N ALA A 831 10.94 -26.10 11.90
CA ALA A 831 10.13 -26.82 12.87
C ALA A 831 10.97 -27.75 13.76
N ALA A 832 11.96 -28.46 13.17
CA ALA A 832 12.90 -29.28 13.94
C ALA A 832 13.83 -28.44 14.84
N ALA A 833 14.19 -27.23 14.42
CA ALA A 833 14.94 -26.30 15.26
C ALA A 833 14.10 -25.84 16.46
N ASP A 834 12.84 -25.45 16.23
CA ASP A 834 11.91 -25.03 17.29
C ASP A 834 11.64 -26.15 18.30
N GLU A 835 11.49 -27.41 17.85
CA GLU A 835 11.33 -28.57 18.74
C GLU A 835 12.58 -28.78 19.63
N ARG A 836 13.78 -28.61 19.07
CA ARG A 836 15.03 -28.69 19.85
C ARG A 836 15.10 -27.60 20.92
N GLN A 837 14.64 -26.39 20.61
CA GLN A 837 14.55 -25.31 21.58
C GLN A 837 13.54 -25.63 22.68
N ALA A 838 12.34 -26.09 22.30
CA ALA A 838 11.27 -26.43 23.24
C ALA A 838 11.67 -27.56 24.22
N THR A 839 12.47 -28.52 23.75
CA THR A 839 12.99 -29.64 24.56
C THR A 839 14.22 -29.28 25.41
N GLY A 840 14.72 -28.04 25.31
CA GLY A 840 15.91 -27.58 26.03
C GLY A 840 17.21 -28.25 25.56
N ALA A 841 17.23 -28.79 24.34
CA ALA A 841 18.42 -29.37 23.75
C ALA A 841 19.51 -28.30 23.52
N PRO A 842 20.80 -28.67 23.47
CA PRO A 842 21.86 -27.71 23.14
C PRO A 842 21.61 -27.05 21.77
N LEU A 843 21.61 -25.71 21.76
CA LEU A 843 21.37 -24.87 20.59
C LEU A 843 22.69 -24.31 20.08
N GLY A 844 22.96 -24.48 18.79
CA GLY A 844 24.15 -23.91 18.14
C GLY A 844 24.09 -22.38 18.05
N PRO A 845 25.20 -21.72 17.67
CA PRO A 845 25.29 -20.26 17.65
C PRO A 845 24.39 -19.60 16.59
N LEU A 846 24.06 -20.30 15.50
CA LEU A 846 23.20 -19.81 14.41
C LEU A 846 21.84 -20.51 14.40
N HIS A 847 21.38 -20.95 15.58
CA HIS A 847 20.14 -21.70 15.71
C HIS A 847 18.94 -20.99 15.07
N GLY A 848 18.32 -21.65 14.09
CA GLY A 848 17.13 -21.18 13.38
C GLY A 848 17.39 -20.10 12.32
N VAL A 849 18.65 -19.72 12.07
CA VAL A 849 18.98 -18.65 11.11
C VAL A 849 18.91 -19.16 9.67
N PRO A 850 18.10 -18.54 8.78
CA PRO A 850 18.08 -18.86 7.36
C PRO A 850 19.35 -18.38 6.64
N PHE A 851 19.86 -19.15 5.68
CA PHE A 851 20.97 -18.73 4.82
C PHE A 851 20.82 -19.21 3.37
N ALA A 852 21.45 -18.50 2.43
CA ALA A 852 21.48 -18.89 1.02
C ALA A 852 22.84 -19.50 0.62
N VAL A 853 22.83 -20.38 -0.39
CA VAL A 853 24.03 -21.10 -0.85
C VAL A 853 24.22 -20.88 -2.34
N LYS A 854 25.42 -20.47 -2.75
CA LYS A 854 25.76 -20.37 -4.18
C LYS A 854 25.63 -21.72 -4.89
N GLU A 855 24.99 -21.75 -6.06
CA GLU A 855 24.66 -23.00 -6.80
C GLU A 855 25.84 -23.91 -7.16
N ASN A 856 27.09 -23.47 -7.06
CA ASN A 856 28.26 -24.34 -7.29
C ASN A 856 28.92 -24.88 -6.00
N ILE A 857 28.30 -24.65 -4.84
CA ILE A 857 28.65 -25.29 -3.58
C ILE A 857 27.65 -26.42 -3.36
N ASP A 858 28.15 -27.62 -3.12
CA ASP A 858 27.29 -28.80 -2.96
C ASP A 858 26.40 -28.64 -1.71
N THR A 859 25.08 -28.72 -1.92
CA THR A 859 24.07 -28.83 -0.86
C THR A 859 23.27 -30.10 -1.11
N GLN A 860 23.24 -31.00 -0.13
CA GLN A 860 22.62 -32.32 -0.24
C GLN A 860 21.18 -32.21 -0.78
N GLY A 861 20.90 -32.91 -1.86
CA GLY A 861 19.57 -32.92 -2.48
C GLY A 861 19.29 -31.75 -3.43
N TRP A 862 20.18 -30.76 -3.52
CA TRP A 862 20.06 -29.62 -4.44
C TRP A 862 20.94 -29.83 -5.68
N PRO A 863 20.60 -29.25 -6.84
CA PRO A 863 21.44 -29.32 -8.04
C PRO A 863 22.66 -28.39 -7.94
N THR A 864 23.86 -28.95 -8.17
CA THR A 864 25.10 -28.18 -8.34
C THR A 864 25.31 -27.86 -9.83
N THR A 865 24.69 -26.78 -10.30
CA THR A 865 24.50 -26.51 -11.74
C THR A 865 25.72 -25.93 -12.45
N GLN A 866 26.68 -25.36 -11.72
CA GLN A 866 27.75 -24.53 -12.30
C GLN A 866 27.25 -23.39 -13.21
N GLY A 867 25.96 -23.01 -13.14
CA GLY A 867 25.33 -22.00 -13.99
C GLY A 867 24.99 -22.48 -15.43
N VAL A 868 25.25 -23.74 -15.79
CA VAL A 868 25.10 -24.25 -17.17
C VAL A 868 23.95 -25.24 -17.34
N PRO A 869 23.20 -25.20 -18.47
CA PRO A 869 22.07 -26.11 -18.72
C PRO A 869 22.40 -27.59 -18.64
N ALA A 870 23.61 -27.99 -19.04
CA ALA A 870 24.04 -29.38 -19.03
C ALA A 870 24.09 -30.01 -17.62
N MET A 871 24.15 -29.18 -16.58
CA MET A 871 24.27 -29.59 -15.18
C MET A 871 23.01 -29.27 -14.36
N ALA A 872 21.90 -28.86 -15.00
CA ALA A 872 20.66 -28.50 -14.32
C ALA A 872 20.11 -29.63 -13.41
N GLY A 873 20.39 -30.90 -13.74
CA GLY A 873 20.00 -32.08 -12.96
C GLY A 873 21.12 -32.70 -12.10
N ALA A 874 22.24 -32.01 -11.90
CA ALA A 874 23.40 -32.53 -11.16
C ALA A 874 23.19 -32.47 -9.63
N ILE A 875 22.33 -33.34 -9.09
CA ILE A 875 22.01 -33.35 -7.65
C ILE A 875 23.22 -33.74 -6.81
N ALA A 876 23.56 -32.91 -5.82
CA ALA A 876 24.63 -33.20 -4.88
C ALA A 876 24.23 -34.33 -3.92
N PRO A 877 25.04 -35.40 -3.80
CA PRO A 877 24.72 -36.53 -2.94
C PRO A 877 24.91 -36.23 -1.45
N ARG A 878 25.58 -35.13 -1.11
CA ARG A 878 25.87 -34.69 0.26
C ARG A 878 26.29 -33.23 0.28
N ASP A 879 26.25 -32.63 1.46
CA ASP A 879 26.72 -31.26 1.70
C ASP A 879 28.25 -31.12 1.52
N ALA A 880 28.66 -29.96 1.00
CA ALA A 880 30.01 -29.43 1.16
C ALA A 880 30.29 -29.18 2.66
N PRO A 881 31.56 -29.29 3.12
CA PRO A 881 31.86 -29.19 4.55
C PRO A 881 31.34 -27.90 5.20
N ILE A 882 31.40 -26.75 4.53
CA ILE A 882 30.88 -25.49 5.05
C ILE A 882 29.36 -25.52 5.30
N VAL A 883 28.58 -26.13 4.39
CA VAL A 883 27.12 -26.24 4.50
C VAL A 883 26.76 -27.17 5.65
N GLU A 884 27.43 -28.33 5.72
CA GLU A 884 27.26 -29.32 6.78
C GLU A 884 27.55 -28.73 8.17
N GLN A 885 28.62 -27.94 8.27
CA GLN A 885 29.03 -27.31 9.52
C GLN A 885 28.09 -26.17 9.96
N LEU A 886 27.58 -25.35 9.02
CA LEU A 886 26.55 -24.35 9.36
C LEU A 886 25.23 -24.99 9.78
N ARG A 887 24.80 -26.08 9.12
CA ARG A 887 23.63 -26.88 9.57
C ARG A 887 23.85 -27.42 10.98
N ALA A 888 25.04 -27.94 11.29
CA ALA A 888 25.39 -28.40 12.64
C ALA A 888 25.39 -27.27 13.68
N ALA A 889 25.69 -26.04 13.27
CA ALA A 889 25.57 -24.82 14.09
C ALA A 889 24.12 -24.33 14.27
N GLY A 890 23.15 -25.02 13.65
CA GLY A 890 21.73 -24.76 13.75
C GLY A 890 21.16 -23.85 12.66
N ALA A 891 21.96 -23.43 11.67
CA ALA A 891 21.49 -22.62 10.55
C ALA A 891 20.72 -23.46 9.53
N ILE A 892 19.82 -22.83 8.79
CA ILE A 892 18.88 -23.48 7.87
C ILE A 892 19.11 -22.95 6.45
N PRO A 893 19.56 -23.77 5.48
CA PRO A 893 19.67 -23.30 4.11
C PRO A 893 18.26 -23.20 3.49
N VAL A 894 17.98 -22.06 2.84
CA VAL A 894 16.65 -21.76 2.31
C VAL A 894 16.59 -21.61 0.79
N ALA A 895 17.71 -21.26 0.16
CA ALA A 895 17.73 -20.94 -1.26
C ALA A 895 19.11 -21.09 -1.89
N ALA A 896 19.12 -21.39 -3.20
CA ALA A 896 20.31 -21.40 -4.04
C ALA A 896 20.48 -20.06 -4.77
N THR A 897 21.72 -19.56 -4.89
CA THR A 897 22.01 -18.26 -5.52
C THR A 897 22.74 -18.37 -6.86
N ASN A 898 22.47 -17.39 -7.74
CA ASN A 898 22.98 -17.35 -9.11
C ASN A 898 24.49 -17.12 -9.19
N LEU A 899 25.09 -17.58 -10.29
CA LEU A 899 26.50 -17.45 -10.65
C LEU A 899 26.66 -17.49 -12.18
N PRO A 900 27.70 -16.88 -12.79
CA PRO A 900 27.97 -17.09 -14.20
C PRO A 900 28.49 -18.48 -14.48
N ASP A 901 28.38 -18.93 -15.74
CA ASP A 901 28.85 -20.25 -16.20
C ASP A 901 30.26 -20.56 -15.68
N PHE A 902 30.38 -21.66 -14.92
CA PHE A 902 31.61 -22.12 -14.26
C PHE A 902 32.32 -21.07 -13.39
N GLY A 903 31.64 -19.98 -13.01
CA GLY A 903 32.21 -18.84 -12.29
C GLY A 903 33.18 -17.98 -13.10
N LEU A 904 33.13 -18.03 -14.45
CA LEU A 904 34.17 -17.47 -15.32
C LEU A 904 34.09 -15.96 -15.55
N ARG A 905 32.91 -15.37 -15.40
CA ARG A 905 32.66 -13.96 -15.75
C ARG A 905 32.75 -13.02 -14.56
N TRP A 906 33.03 -11.75 -14.86
CA TRP A 906 33.01 -10.66 -13.88
C TRP A 906 31.62 -10.04 -13.71
N HIS A 907 30.67 -10.43 -14.58
CA HIS A 907 29.24 -10.19 -14.42
C HIS A 907 28.49 -11.49 -14.13
N THR A 908 27.55 -11.45 -13.19
CA THR A 908 26.75 -12.61 -12.77
C THR A 908 25.65 -12.88 -13.79
N GLU A 909 26.01 -13.54 -14.89
CA GLU A 909 25.08 -14.03 -15.90
C GLU A 909 25.35 -15.49 -16.23
N SER A 910 24.33 -16.32 -16.03
CA SER A 910 24.36 -17.75 -16.31
C SER A 910 23.53 -18.08 -17.55
N SER A 911 23.99 -19.07 -18.30
CA SER A 911 23.26 -19.59 -19.46
C SER A 911 22.03 -20.39 -19.06
N LEU A 912 21.95 -20.87 -17.81
CA LEU A 912 20.80 -21.59 -17.26
C LEU A 912 19.74 -20.66 -16.66
N ARG A 913 20.12 -19.59 -15.96
CA ARG A 913 19.23 -18.76 -15.12
C ARG A 913 19.19 -17.29 -15.52
N GLY A 914 19.99 -16.86 -16.50
CA GLY A 914 20.09 -15.46 -16.91
C GLY A 914 20.93 -14.60 -15.96
N ALA A 915 20.84 -13.29 -16.14
CA ALA A 915 21.62 -12.29 -15.40
C ALA A 915 20.98 -11.92 -14.07
N THR A 916 21.80 -11.77 -13.03
CA THR A 916 21.45 -11.10 -11.77
C THR A 916 21.67 -9.60 -11.93
N ARG A 917 20.71 -8.79 -11.48
CA ARG A 917 20.79 -7.33 -11.51
C ARG A 917 21.31 -6.80 -10.18
N ASN A 918 22.15 -5.76 -10.22
CA ASN A 918 22.69 -5.14 -9.01
C ASN A 918 21.62 -4.28 -8.32
N PRO A 919 21.37 -4.44 -7.01
CA PRO A 919 20.33 -3.73 -6.27
C PRO A 919 20.61 -2.22 -6.12
N TRP A 920 21.84 -1.77 -6.42
CA TRP A 920 22.27 -0.38 -6.39
C TRP A 920 22.23 0.34 -7.74
N ALA A 921 22.15 -0.42 -8.85
CA ALA A 921 21.90 0.08 -10.20
C ALA A 921 21.82 -1.12 -11.17
N HIS A 922 20.65 -1.36 -11.77
CA HIS A 922 20.42 -2.53 -12.61
C HIS A 922 21.32 -2.61 -13.87
N ASP A 923 21.86 -1.49 -14.34
CA ASP A 923 22.81 -1.43 -15.46
C ASP A 923 24.25 -1.75 -15.04
N ARG A 924 24.51 -1.95 -13.75
CA ARG A 924 25.81 -2.31 -13.19
C ARG A 924 25.89 -3.77 -12.84
N THR A 925 27.12 -4.27 -12.88
CA THR A 925 27.38 -5.63 -12.45
C THR A 925 27.16 -5.80 -10.94
N PRO A 926 26.50 -6.87 -10.46
CA PRO A 926 26.52 -7.24 -9.05
C PRO A 926 27.86 -7.86 -8.64
N GLY A 927 28.74 -8.10 -9.60
CA GLY A 927 30.10 -8.59 -9.40
C GLY A 927 30.20 -10.10 -9.46
N GLY A 928 31.10 -10.58 -10.34
CA GLY A 928 31.70 -11.91 -10.31
C GLY A 928 30.73 -13.07 -10.15
N SER A 929 31.20 -14.11 -9.44
CA SER A 929 30.45 -15.36 -9.34
C SER A 929 29.61 -15.56 -8.10
N SER A 930 29.81 -14.79 -7.03
CA SER A 930 28.87 -14.82 -5.88
C SER A 930 27.96 -13.58 -5.85
N GLY A 931 27.70 -12.99 -7.02
CA GLY A 931 26.78 -11.86 -7.15
C GLY A 931 25.38 -12.20 -6.68
N GLY A 932 24.85 -13.38 -6.98
CA GLY A 932 23.55 -13.82 -6.44
C GLY A 932 23.51 -13.80 -4.91
N SER A 933 24.55 -14.31 -4.24
CA SER A 933 24.67 -14.26 -2.77
C SER A 933 24.74 -12.84 -2.24
N ALA A 934 25.52 -11.97 -2.88
CA ALA A 934 25.67 -10.58 -2.47
C ALA A 934 24.37 -9.78 -2.63
N VAL A 935 23.65 -9.99 -3.74
CA VAL A 935 22.36 -9.34 -3.97
C VAL A 935 21.28 -9.86 -3.02
N ALA A 936 21.21 -11.17 -2.77
CA ALA A 936 20.27 -11.74 -1.81
C ALA A 936 20.47 -11.15 -0.39
N LEU A 937 21.72 -11.01 0.04
CA LEU A 937 22.06 -10.35 1.31
C LEU A 937 21.68 -8.88 1.30
N ALA A 938 22.08 -8.15 0.25
CA ALA A 938 21.83 -6.72 0.12
C ALA A 938 20.33 -6.46 0.19
N THR A 939 19.52 -7.19 -0.56
CA THR A 939 18.05 -6.99 -0.59
C THR A 939 17.28 -7.50 0.65
N GLY A 940 17.96 -8.08 1.64
CA GLY A 940 17.32 -8.59 2.85
C GLY A 940 16.68 -9.97 2.72
N MET A 941 16.84 -10.67 1.59
CA MET A 941 16.25 -11.99 1.35
C MET A 941 16.74 -13.06 2.34
N VAL A 942 17.99 -12.95 2.79
CA VAL A 942 18.58 -13.78 3.85
C VAL A 942 19.56 -12.94 4.65
N PRO A 943 19.78 -13.24 5.96
CA PRO A 943 20.79 -12.56 6.78
C PRO A 943 22.21 -13.09 6.57
N LEU A 944 22.37 -14.32 6.07
CA LEU A 944 23.65 -14.97 5.81
C LEU A 944 23.65 -15.64 4.44
N ALA A 945 24.78 -15.62 3.72
CA ALA A 945 24.93 -16.36 2.48
C ALA A 945 26.34 -16.94 2.32
N LEU A 946 26.45 -17.99 1.52
CA LEU A 946 27.72 -18.61 1.17
C LEU A 946 28.15 -18.29 -0.26
N GLY A 947 29.46 -18.21 -0.44
CA GLY A 947 30.11 -18.13 -1.74
C GLY A 947 31.47 -18.79 -1.73
N ASN A 948 32.22 -18.60 -2.82
CA ASN A 948 33.59 -19.07 -2.96
C ASN A 948 34.43 -18.05 -3.73
N ASP A 949 35.76 -18.10 -3.56
CA ASP A 949 36.69 -17.10 -4.06
C ASP A 949 37.96 -17.73 -4.67
N LEU A 950 38.18 -17.48 -5.96
CA LEU A 950 39.39 -17.83 -6.72
C LEU A 950 40.08 -16.63 -7.39
N GLY A 951 39.31 -15.58 -7.70
CA GLY A 951 39.77 -14.34 -8.33
C GLY A 951 39.07 -13.09 -7.81
N GLY A 952 38.46 -13.16 -6.62
CA GLY A 952 37.70 -12.07 -6.00
C GLY A 952 36.22 -12.36 -5.80
N SER A 953 35.76 -13.59 -6.01
CA SER A 953 34.34 -13.93 -6.07
C SER A 953 33.58 -13.83 -4.75
N LEU A 954 34.20 -13.62 -3.59
CA LEU A 954 33.50 -13.18 -2.37
C LEU A 954 33.57 -11.65 -2.22
N ARG A 955 34.68 -11.05 -2.65
CA ARG A 955 35.06 -9.67 -2.34
C ARG A 955 34.52 -8.65 -3.33
N VAL A 956 34.67 -8.91 -4.62
CA VAL A 956 34.16 -8.02 -5.69
C VAL A 956 32.64 -7.88 -5.59
N PRO A 957 31.85 -8.96 -5.41
CA PRO A 957 30.41 -8.81 -5.22
C PRO A 957 30.08 -8.06 -3.93
N ALA A 958 30.84 -8.28 -2.85
CA ALA A 958 30.65 -7.56 -1.59
C ALA A 958 30.85 -6.04 -1.75
N GLN A 959 31.89 -5.62 -2.47
CA GLN A 959 32.07 -4.20 -2.82
C GLN A 959 30.90 -3.68 -3.66
N TYR A 960 30.50 -4.42 -4.70
CA TYR A 960 29.53 -3.91 -5.67
C TYR A 960 28.08 -3.95 -5.20
N CYS A 961 27.76 -4.78 -4.20
CA CYS A 961 26.44 -4.87 -3.59
C CYS A 961 26.36 -4.27 -2.18
N GLY A 962 27.47 -3.72 -1.65
CA GLY A 962 27.46 -3.05 -0.35
C GLY A 962 27.31 -3.97 0.86
N VAL A 963 27.79 -5.22 0.78
CA VAL A 963 27.70 -6.20 1.88
C VAL A 963 29.09 -6.54 2.43
N ALA A 964 29.14 -7.20 3.58
CA ALA A 964 30.38 -7.71 4.16
C ALA A 964 30.70 -9.12 3.64
N SER A 965 31.98 -9.46 3.53
CA SER A 965 32.40 -10.82 3.20
C SER A 965 33.74 -11.19 3.83
N LEU A 966 33.96 -12.49 3.98
CA LEU A 966 35.23 -13.03 4.42
C LEU A 966 35.74 -14.05 3.41
N ARG A 967 36.87 -13.73 2.77
CA ARG A 967 37.72 -14.75 2.17
C ARG A 967 38.62 -15.33 3.27
N PRO A 968 38.45 -16.59 3.69
CA PRO A 968 39.34 -17.17 4.68
C PRO A 968 40.70 -17.52 4.07
N SER A 969 41.68 -17.81 4.93
CA SER A 969 42.97 -18.36 4.51
C SER A 969 42.77 -19.70 3.81
N HIS A 970 43.65 -20.02 2.86
CA HIS A 970 43.69 -21.37 2.32
C HIS A 970 43.95 -22.38 3.46
N GLY A 971 43.09 -23.39 3.58
CA GLY A 971 43.12 -24.40 4.65
C GLY A 971 42.36 -24.05 5.93
N ARG A 972 41.71 -22.88 6.04
CA ARG A 972 40.92 -22.51 7.23
C ARG A 972 39.55 -23.21 7.28
N ILE A 973 38.80 -23.10 6.18
CA ILE A 973 37.51 -23.77 5.99
C ILE A 973 37.78 -24.97 5.07
N ALA A 974 37.35 -26.16 5.50
CA ALA A 974 37.52 -27.37 4.72
C ALA A 974 36.59 -27.37 3.50
N ARG A 975 37.03 -27.96 2.39
CA ARG A 975 36.28 -27.99 1.13
C ARG A 975 36.24 -29.38 0.48
N ALA A 976 35.09 -29.75 -0.07
CA ALA A 976 34.93 -30.91 -0.92
C ALA A 976 33.86 -30.68 -1.99
N ILE A 977 34.05 -31.25 -3.19
CA ILE A 977 33.06 -31.21 -4.29
C ILE A 977 32.79 -32.66 -4.70
N ALA A 978 31.62 -33.17 -4.37
CA ALA A 978 31.16 -34.52 -4.68
C ALA A 978 30.52 -34.65 -6.07
N THR A 979 30.06 -33.54 -6.66
CA THR A 979 29.38 -33.53 -7.97
C THR A 979 30.32 -33.54 -9.18
N MET A 980 31.62 -33.29 -9.00
CA MET A 980 32.60 -33.30 -10.09
C MET A 980 33.36 -34.64 -10.21
N PRO A 981 33.50 -35.19 -11.43
CA PRO A 981 34.30 -36.39 -11.66
C PRO A 981 35.80 -36.03 -11.70
N GLY A 982 36.49 -36.17 -10.57
CA GLY A 982 37.94 -35.98 -10.45
C GLY A 982 38.34 -34.74 -9.63
N GLU A 983 39.66 -34.53 -9.52
CA GLU A 983 40.23 -33.46 -8.71
C GLU A 983 40.35 -32.14 -9.47
N LEU A 984 40.28 -31.02 -8.72
CA LEU A 984 40.53 -29.70 -9.29
C LEU A 984 41.97 -29.55 -9.78
N PRO A 985 42.24 -28.69 -10.78
CA PRO A 985 43.61 -28.35 -11.16
C PRO A 985 44.42 -27.75 -10.00
N LEU A 986 45.75 -27.83 -10.07
CA LEU A 986 46.62 -27.49 -8.94
C LEU A 986 46.50 -26.01 -8.53
N SER A 987 46.37 -25.07 -9.48
CA SER A 987 46.15 -23.65 -9.15
C SER A 987 44.86 -23.44 -8.38
N PHE A 988 43.80 -24.14 -8.77
CA PHE A 988 42.51 -24.08 -8.08
C PHE A 988 42.64 -24.62 -6.66
N GLN A 989 43.29 -25.77 -6.47
CA GLN A 989 43.52 -26.34 -5.14
C GLN A 989 44.24 -25.35 -4.19
N LEU A 990 45.24 -24.60 -4.69
CA LEU A 990 46.05 -23.69 -3.88
C LEU A 990 45.43 -22.31 -3.62
N MET A 991 44.42 -21.90 -4.40
CA MET A 991 43.90 -20.52 -4.42
C MET A 991 42.41 -20.40 -4.10
N TYR A 992 41.64 -21.45 -4.41
CA TYR A 992 40.18 -21.52 -4.21
C TYR A 992 39.84 -21.73 -2.74
N VAL A 993 38.88 -20.95 -2.23
CA VAL A 993 38.32 -21.11 -0.88
C VAL A 993 36.80 -20.90 -0.89
N GLU A 994 36.09 -21.53 0.06
CA GLU A 994 34.69 -21.21 0.38
C GLU A 994 34.67 -20.24 1.56
N GLY A 995 33.64 -19.38 1.65
CA GLY A 995 33.57 -18.40 2.72
C GLY A 995 32.20 -17.76 2.90
N PRO A 996 31.94 -17.16 4.08
CA PRO A 996 30.67 -16.52 4.39
C PRO A 996 30.61 -15.08 3.84
N MET A 997 29.38 -14.65 3.58
CA MET A 997 28.98 -13.29 3.27
C MET A 997 27.79 -12.92 4.18
N ALA A 998 27.72 -11.67 4.63
CA ALA A 998 26.67 -11.20 5.53
C ALA A 998 26.46 -9.68 5.40
N ARG A 999 25.42 -9.16 6.05
CA ARG A 999 25.22 -7.70 6.17
C ARG A 999 26.08 -7.06 7.25
N SER A 1000 26.51 -7.82 8.26
CA SER A 1000 27.36 -7.36 9.36
C SER A 1000 28.67 -8.14 9.48
N VAL A 1001 29.70 -7.52 10.06
CA VAL A 1001 30.98 -8.19 10.36
C VAL A 1001 30.82 -9.21 11.49
N ALA A 1002 29.94 -8.96 12.46
CA ALA A 1002 29.65 -9.88 13.56
C ALA A 1002 29.12 -11.25 13.06
N ASP A 1003 28.26 -11.23 12.05
CA ASP A 1003 27.76 -12.46 11.42
C ASP A 1003 28.89 -13.27 10.76
N LEU A 1004 29.87 -12.59 10.14
CA LEU A 1004 31.03 -13.25 9.53
C LEU A 1004 31.92 -13.93 10.58
N GLU A 1005 32.08 -13.33 11.77
CA GLU A 1005 32.83 -13.91 12.88
C GLU A 1005 32.17 -15.20 13.37
N VAL A 1006 30.85 -15.17 13.58
CA VAL A 1006 30.09 -16.35 14.02
C VAL A 1006 30.08 -17.43 12.94
N ALA A 1007 29.87 -17.06 11.67
CA ALA A 1007 29.90 -18.01 10.56
C ALA A 1007 31.29 -18.65 10.36
N LEU A 1008 32.37 -17.86 10.47
CA LEU A 1008 33.74 -18.39 10.41
C LEU A 1008 33.99 -19.41 11.52
N ALA A 1009 33.57 -19.08 12.76
CA ALA A 1009 33.75 -19.97 13.90
C ALA A 1009 32.97 -21.28 13.73
N ALA A 1010 31.76 -21.19 13.20
CA ALA A 1010 30.91 -22.35 12.90
C ALA A 1010 31.44 -23.23 11.75
N ALA A 1011 32.18 -22.65 10.80
CA ALA A 1011 32.62 -23.32 9.56
C ALA A 1011 34.10 -23.74 9.53
N SER A 1012 34.85 -23.63 10.64
CA SER A 1012 36.30 -23.92 10.68
C SER A 1012 36.64 -25.24 11.37
N HIS A 1013 35.84 -26.29 11.11
CA HIS A 1013 36.08 -27.63 11.67
C HIS A 1013 36.77 -28.57 10.68
N ALA A 1014 37.46 -29.58 11.23
CA ALA A 1014 38.18 -30.59 10.46
C ALA A 1014 37.24 -31.42 9.60
N ASP A 1015 37.66 -31.73 8.37
CA ASP A 1015 36.97 -32.64 7.48
C ASP A 1015 37.99 -33.50 6.71
N ALA A 1016 37.83 -34.82 6.76
CA ALA A 1016 38.74 -35.75 6.09
C ALA A 1016 38.70 -35.68 4.56
N ARG A 1017 37.68 -35.03 3.99
CA ARG A 1017 37.48 -34.86 2.55
C ARG A 1017 38.39 -33.76 1.97
N ASP A 1018 38.96 -32.90 2.82
CA ASP A 1018 39.90 -31.86 2.41
C ASP A 1018 41.31 -32.09 3.01
N PRO A 1019 42.29 -32.55 2.21
CA PRO A 1019 43.66 -32.75 2.68
C PRO A 1019 44.41 -31.43 2.93
N TRP A 1020 43.87 -30.28 2.51
CA TRP A 1020 44.48 -28.97 2.69
C TRP A 1020 44.05 -28.24 3.97
N TRP A 1021 43.08 -28.80 4.72
CA TRP A 1021 42.63 -28.19 5.97
C TRP A 1021 43.74 -28.17 7.04
N VAL A 1022 43.82 -27.06 7.76
CA VAL A 1022 44.81 -26.81 8.80
C VAL A 1022 44.09 -26.52 10.13
N PRO A 1023 44.47 -27.19 11.24
CA PRO A 1023 43.94 -26.92 12.59
C PRO A 1023 44.51 -25.61 13.18
N ALA A 1024 44.39 -24.51 12.45
CA ALA A 1024 44.83 -23.21 12.90
C ALA A 1024 43.87 -22.67 13.98
N PRO A 1025 44.37 -22.03 15.06
CA PRO A 1025 43.51 -21.38 16.03
C PRO A 1025 42.63 -20.30 15.38
N LEU A 1026 41.37 -20.19 15.81
CA LEU A 1026 40.44 -19.14 15.34
C LEU A 1026 40.77 -17.77 15.94
N ALA A 1027 41.15 -17.75 17.23
CA ALA A 1027 41.55 -16.54 17.94
C ALA A 1027 43.01 -16.65 18.42
N PRO A 1028 43.78 -15.56 18.38
CA PRO A 1028 45.09 -15.49 19.03
C PRO A 1028 44.95 -15.62 20.56
N ALA A 1029 46.02 -16.05 21.24
CA ALA A 1029 46.04 -16.23 22.70
C ALA A 1029 45.75 -14.95 23.52
N ALA A 1030 45.88 -13.77 22.90
CA ALA A 1030 45.43 -12.48 23.42
C ALA A 1030 44.59 -11.79 22.34
N ALA A 1031 43.54 -11.07 22.75
CA ALA A 1031 42.67 -10.34 21.83
C ALA A 1031 43.48 -9.44 20.89
N PRO A 1032 43.19 -9.42 19.58
CA PRO A 1032 43.93 -8.61 18.63
C PRO A 1032 43.70 -7.12 18.91
N GLY A 1033 44.70 -6.45 19.49
CA GLY A 1033 44.71 -4.99 19.65
C GLY A 1033 45.15 -4.25 18.38
N PRO A 1034 45.05 -2.90 18.36
CA PRO A 1034 45.44 -2.10 17.20
C PRO A 1034 46.87 -2.39 16.73
N ALA A 1035 47.02 -2.53 15.42
CA ALA A 1035 48.28 -2.89 14.75
C ALA A 1035 48.71 -1.84 13.73
N ARG A 1036 49.92 -2.01 13.19
CA ARG A 1036 50.35 -1.26 12.01
C ARG A 1036 49.62 -1.75 10.76
N ILE A 1037 49.13 -0.82 9.97
CA ILE A 1037 48.40 -1.08 8.72
C ILE A 1037 49.15 -0.42 7.57
N ALA A 1038 49.44 -1.19 6.53
CA ALA A 1038 49.90 -0.64 5.27
C ALA A 1038 48.68 -0.17 4.45
N LEU A 1039 48.61 1.13 4.19
CA LEU A 1039 47.60 1.75 3.34
C LEU A 1039 48.05 1.72 1.88
N VAL A 1040 47.25 1.07 1.02
CA VAL A 1040 47.51 0.94 -0.40
C VAL A 1040 46.36 1.60 -1.16
N LEU A 1041 46.65 2.70 -1.87
CA LEU A 1041 45.64 3.44 -2.62
C LEU A 1041 45.63 3.06 -4.11
N ASN A 1042 46.81 2.98 -4.72
CA ASN A 1042 46.99 2.71 -6.14
C ASN A 1042 47.88 1.46 -6.34
N PRO A 1043 47.34 0.25 -6.14
CA PRO A 1043 48.13 -0.98 -6.13
C PRO A 1043 48.88 -1.20 -7.45
N GLY A 1044 50.21 -1.20 -7.40
CA GLY A 1044 51.07 -1.46 -8.56
C GLY A 1044 51.13 -0.32 -9.58
N GLY A 1045 50.63 0.87 -9.22
CA GLY A 1045 50.61 2.04 -10.10
C GLY A 1045 49.68 1.91 -11.32
N LEU A 1046 48.67 1.03 -11.26
CA LEU A 1046 47.77 0.72 -12.38
C LEU A 1046 46.55 1.65 -12.49
N GLY A 1047 46.39 2.60 -11.56
CA GLY A 1047 45.31 3.56 -11.51
C GLY A 1047 44.23 3.20 -10.48
N VAL A 1048 43.64 4.23 -9.88
CA VAL A 1048 42.51 4.12 -8.96
C VAL A 1048 41.48 5.20 -9.27
N ASP A 1049 40.21 4.81 -9.24
CA ASP A 1049 39.12 5.75 -9.38
C ASP A 1049 39.05 6.67 -8.13
N PRO A 1050 38.87 7.99 -8.30
CA PRO A 1050 38.78 8.93 -7.17
C PRO A 1050 37.72 8.56 -6.14
N GLN A 1051 36.58 8.00 -6.56
CA GLN A 1051 35.54 7.55 -5.64
C GLN A 1051 36.10 6.43 -4.75
N VAL A 1052 36.70 5.40 -5.35
CA VAL A 1052 37.27 4.26 -4.62
C VAL A 1052 38.36 4.73 -3.65
N GLU A 1053 39.27 5.60 -4.10
CA GLU A 1053 40.31 6.16 -3.23
C GLU A 1053 39.71 6.87 -2.00
N SER A 1054 38.63 7.64 -2.19
CA SER A 1054 37.96 8.33 -1.10
C SER A 1054 37.41 7.37 -0.04
N GLY A 1055 36.81 6.24 -0.44
CA GLY A 1055 36.32 5.21 0.48
C GLY A 1055 37.46 4.56 1.28
N VAL A 1056 38.59 4.28 0.63
CA VAL A 1056 39.80 3.75 1.28
C VAL A 1056 40.37 4.73 2.30
N ARG A 1057 40.42 6.04 1.96
CA ARG A 1057 40.88 7.07 2.89
C ARG A 1057 39.93 7.27 4.09
N ARG A 1058 38.60 7.16 3.88
CA ARG A 1058 37.64 7.20 5.00
C ARG A 1058 37.85 6.05 5.97
N ALA A 1059 38.01 4.82 5.47
CA ALA A 1059 38.34 3.67 6.32
C ALA A 1059 39.67 3.87 7.06
N ALA A 1060 40.69 4.42 6.40
CA ALA A 1060 41.97 4.70 7.04
C ALA A 1060 41.83 5.69 8.21
N ALA A 1061 41.04 6.76 8.04
CA ALA A 1061 40.76 7.73 9.10
C ALA A 1061 40.07 7.09 10.31
N VAL A 1062 39.03 6.28 10.06
CA VAL A 1062 38.33 5.54 11.12
C VAL A 1062 39.27 4.61 11.89
N LEU A 1063 40.17 3.91 11.19
CA LEU A 1063 41.13 3.02 11.85
C LEU A 1063 42.17 3.81 12.66
N VAL A 1064 42.60 4.98 12.21
CA VAL A 1064 43.46 5.87 13.03
C VAL A 1064 42.73 6.27 14.32
N ASP A 1065 41.46 6.66 14.23
CA ASP A 1065 40.65 7.02 15.40
C ASP A 1065 40.42 5.83 16.35
N ALA A 1066 40.31 4.62 15.80
CA ALA A 1066 40.26 3.36 16.56
C ALA A 1066 41.63 2.92 17.13
N GLY A 1067 42.69 3.71 16.94
CA GLY A 1067 44.02 3.50 17.53
C GLY A 1067 45.01 2.70 16.68
N TYR A 1068 44.69 2.41 15.42
CA TYR A 1068 45.62 1.73 14.49
C TYR A 1068 46.67 2.70 13.93
N ALA A 1069 47.87 2.20 13.70
CA ALA A 1069 48.94 2.98 13.07
C ALA A 1069 48.92 2.76 11.56
N VAL A 1070 48.24 3.64 10.83
CA VAL A 1070 48.07 3.55 9.37
C VAL A 1070 49.17 4.33 8.65
N GLU A 1071 49.94 3.65 7.79
CA GLU A 1071 51.04 4.24 7.02
C GLU A 1071 50.90 3.86 5.54
N GLU A 1072 51.05 4.81 4.60
CA GLU A 1072 51.10 4.49 3.18
C GLU A 1072 52.35 3.63 2.88
N ALA A 1073 52.13 2.40 2.42
CA ALA A 1073 53.18 1.43 2.10
C ALA A 1073 52.68 0.39 1.10
N GLU A 1074 53.42 0.16 0.01
CA GLU A 1074 53.03 -0.82 -1.01
C GLU A 1074 53.66 -2.22 -0.73
N PRO A 1075 52.84 -3.30 -0.73
CA PRO A 1075 53.34 -4.66 -0.62
C PRO A 1075 54.26 -5.09 -1.78
N PRO A 1076 55.14 -6.09 -1.57
CA PRO A 1076 56.10 -6.50 -2.59
C PRO A 1076 55.45 -7.03 -3.87
N GLN A 1077 55.91 -6.53 -5.02
CA GLN A 1077 55.74 -7.10 -6.37
C GLN A 1077 54.29 -7.36 -6.82
N LEU A 1078 53.35 -6.44 -6.53
CA LEU A 1078 51.93 -6.57 -6.90
C LEU A 1078 51.68 -6.87 -8.38
N VAL A 1079 52.34 -6.16 -9.30
CA VAL A 1079 52.18 -6.40 -10.74
C VAL A 1079 52.69 -7.79 -11.14
N GLN A 1080 53.76 -8.27 -10.51
CA GLN A 1080 54.25 -9.63 -10.74
C GLN A 1080 53.22 -10.65 -10.25
N ALA A 1081 52.63 -10.43 -9.07
CA ALA A 1081 51.59 -11.30 -8.51
C ALA A 1081 50.39 -11.44 -9.46
N LEU A 1082 49.91 -10.32 -10.02
CA LEU A 1082 48.85 -10.30 -11.04
C LEU A 1082 49.24 -11.16 -12.25
N ARG A 1083 50.45 -10.98 -12.80
CA ARG A 1083 50.93 -11.76 -13.96
C ARG A 1083 51.09 -13.25 -13.66
N MET A 1084 51.54 -13.60 -12.45
CA MET A 1084 51.67 -14.99 -12.02
C MET A 1084 50.32 -15.67 -11.87
N TRP A 1085 49.34 -14.98 -11.27
CA TRP A 1085 47.97 -15.49 -11.15
C TRP A 1085 47.34 -15.69 -12.54
N GLN A 1086 47.51 -14.72 -13.45
CA GLN A 1086 47.06 -14.83 -14.85
C GLN A 1086 47.71 -16.01 -15.56
N CYS A 1087 49.04 -16.14 -15.45
CA CYS A 1087 49.80 -17.22 -16.04
C CYS A 1087 49.28 -18.59 -15.57
N LEU A 1088 49.25 -18.81 -14.26
CA LEU A 1088 48.88 -20.10 -13.67
C LEU A 1088 47.42 -20.47 -13.98
N LEU A 1089 46.48 -19.55 -13.71
CA LEU A 1089 45.06 -19.86 -13.84
C LEU A 1089 44.64 -20.07 -15.29
N PHE A 1090 44.96 -19.14 -16.19
CA PHE A 1090 44.48 -19.21 -17.57
C PHE A 1090 45.14 -20.33 -18.36
N ASN A 1091 46.43 -20.59 -18.17
CA ASN A 1091 47.10 -21.67 -18.89
C ASN A 1091 46.65 -23.06 -18.40
N GLU A 1092 46.38 -23.20 -17.10
CA GLU A 1092 45.84 -24.46 -16.58
C GLU A 1092 44.37 -24.66 -17.01
N THR A 1093 43.54 -23.61 -17.03
CA THR A 1093 42.19 -23.65 -17.61
C THR A 1093 42.23 -23.98 -19.10
N ARG A 1094 43.15 -23.39 -19.89
CA ARG A 1094 43.35 -23.72 -21.32
C ARG A 1094 43.70 -25.20 -21.51
N ALA A 1095 44.60 -25.72 -20.69
CA ALA A 1095 45.09 -27.08 -20.81
C ALA A 1095 44.06 -28.14 -20.36
N LEU A 1096 43.29 -27.88 -19.30
CA LEU A 1096 42.50 -28.91 -18.62
C LEU A 1096 40.99 -28.71 -18.68
N MET A 1097 40.50 -27.49 -18.90
CA MET A 1097 39.06 -27.17 -18.79
C MET A 1097 38.45 -26.59 -20.06
N LEU A 1098 39.24 -26.01 -20.96
CA LEU A 1098 38.73 -25.28 -22.14
C LEU A 1098 37.84 -26.13 -23.06
N GLY A 1099 38.12 -27.43 -23.18
CA GLY A 1099 37.25 -28.34 -23.94
C GLY A 1099 35.85 -28.43 -23.36
N VAL A 1100 35.74 -28.63 -22.04
CA VAL A 1100 34.46 -28.69 -21.31
C VAL A 1100 33.76 -27.34 -21.35
N ILE A 1101 34.50 -26.25 -21.15
CA ILE A 1101 33.95 -24.88 -21.18
C ILE A 1101 33.37 -24.57 -22.57
N ARG A 1102 34.09 -24.86 -23.66
CA ARG A 1102 33.59 -24.64 -25.02
C ARG A 1102 32.39 -25.51 -25.37
N GLN A 1103 32.26 -26.67 -24.73
CA GLN A 1103 31.16 -27.60 -24.97
C GLN A 1103 29.88 -27.18 -24.24
N PHE A 1104 29.97 -26.63 -23.03
CA PHE A 1104 28.80 -26.44 -22.16
C PHE A 1104 28.52 -25.01 -21.72
N ALA A 1105 29.50 -24.09 -21.80
CA ALA A 1105 29.28 -22.70 -21.44
C ALA A 1105 28.60 -21.92 -22.57
N GLY A 1106 27.81 -20.91 -22.21
CA GLY A 1106 27.20 -19.97 -23.14
C GLY A 1106 28.24 -19.08 -23.86
N ALA A 1107 27.79 -18.46 -24.95
CA ALA A 1107 28.65 -17.66 -25.82
C ALA A 1107 29.38 -16.53 -25.08
N ASN A 1108 28.71 -15.87 -24.13
CA ASN A 1108 29.31 -14.79 -23.35
C ASN A 1108 30.44 -15.27 -22.43
N ALA A 1109 30.31 -16.45 -21.81
CA ALA A 1109 31.37 -17.02 -20.98
C ALA A 1109 32.60 -17.43 -21.81
N VAL A 1110 32.39 -18.06 -22.96
CA VAL A 1110 33.47 -18.38 -23.91
C VAL A 1110 34.13 -17.10 -24.43
N ARG A 1111 33.34 -16.06 -24.71
CA ARG A 1111 33.83 -14.77 -25.18
C ARG A 1111 34.67 -14.05 -24.13
N ALA A 1112 34.23 -14.02 -22.87
CA ALA A 1112 34.98 -13.41 -21.76
C ALA A 1112 36.40 -14.02 -21.65
N LEU A 1113 36.50 -15.35 -21.73
CA LEU A 1113 37.80 -16.04 -21.75
C LEU A 1113 38.64 -15.69 -22.98
N THR A 1114 38.04 -15.71 -24.16
CA THR A 1114 38.74 -15.44 -25.43
C THR A 1114 39.29 -14.02 -25.48
N LEU A 1115 38.59 -13.04 -24.89
CA LEU A 1115 39.05 -11.66 -24.85
C LEU A 1115 40.29 -11.45 -23.97
N CYS A 1116 40.63 -12.41 -23.10
CA CYS A 1116 41.85 -12.39 -22.30
C CYS A 1116 43.09 -12.86 -23.06
N ASP A 1117 42.94 -13.64 -24.13
CA ASP A 1117 44.05 -14.24 -24.88
C ASP A 1117 45.10 -13.23 -25.38
N PRO A 1118 44.74 -12.03 -25.89
CA PRO A 1118 45.72 -11.08 -26.41
C PRO A 1118 46.69 -10.51 -25.38
N PHE A 1119 46.32 -10.47 -24.08
CA PHE A 1119 47.16 -9.92 -23.01
C PHE A 1119 47.58 -10.96 -21.96
N ILE A 1120 47.13 -12.20 -22.09
CA ILE A 1120 47.59 -13.34 -21.27
C ILE A 1120 48.19 -14.40 -22.20
N PRO A 1121 49.51 -14.39 -22.42
CA PRO A 1121 50.15 -15.30 -23.36
C PRO A 1121 49.96 -16.77 -22.95
N GLU A 1122 49.90 -17.64 -23.95
CA GLU A 1122 50.02 -19.08 -23.72
C GLU A 1122 51.48 -19.42 -23.41
N VAL A 1123 51.71 -20.16 -22.33
CA VAL A 1123 53.06 -20.55 -21.89
C VAL A 1123 53.22 -22.07 -21.82
N GLY A 1124 54.45 -22.53 -22.02
CA GLY A 1124 54.77 -23.96 -21.93
C GLY A 1124 54.86 -24.48 -20.49
N ARG A 1125 54.85 -25.81 -20.33
CA ARG A 1125 54.97 -26.52 -19.04
C ARG A 1125 56.11 -26.00 -18.17
N ASP A 1126 57.29 -25.77 -18.74
CA ASP A 1126 58.48 -25.40 -17.96
C ASP A 1126 58.39 -23.98 -17.40
N GLU A 1127 57.61 -23.10 -18.02
CA GLU A 1127 57.32 -21.76 -17.50
C GLU A 1127 56.29 -21.84 -16.37
N MET A 1128 55.22 -22.61 -16.56
CA MET A 1128 54.23 -22.88 -15.50
C MET A 1128 54.88 -23.42 -14.22
N LEU A 1129 55.77 -24.41 -14.33
CA LEU A 1129 56.50 -24.97 -13.18
C LEU A 1129 57.40 -23.94 -12.49
N ARG A 1130 58.02 -23.02 -13.25
CA ARG A 1130 58.79 -21.91 -12.69
C ARG A 1130 57.90 -20.91 -11.97
N THR A 1131 56.76 -20.55 -12.54
CA THR A 1131 55.79 -19.63 -11.91
C THR A 1131 55.26 -20.20 -10.59
N TYR A 1132 55.02 -21.52 -10.51
CA TYR A 1132 54.69 -22.19 -9.24
C TYR A 1132 55.80 -22.05 -8.19
N ALA A 1133 57.08 -22.21 -8.58
CA ALA A 1133 58.21 -22.03 -7.67
C ALA A 1133 58.36 -20.57 -7.21
N GLU A 1134 58.15 -19.61 -8.12
CA GLU A 1134 58.18 -18.17 -7.85
C GLU A 1134 57.07 -17.75 -6.88
N ARG A 1135 55.89 -18.39 -6.94
CA ARG A 1135 54.78 -18.13 -6.01
C ARG A 1135 55.21 -18.25 -4.56
N THR A 1136 55.96 -19.30 -4.23
CA THR A 1136 56.48 -19.49 -2.86
C THR A 1136 57.49 -18.41 -2.49
N ALA A 1137 58.34 -17.96 -3.43
CA ALA A 1137 59.28 -16.88 -3.18
C ALA A 1137 58.55 -15.56 -2.86
N LEU A 1138 57.47 -15.26 -3.60
CA LEU A 1138 56.64 -14.09 -3.36
C LEU A 1138 55.90 -14.17 -2.03
N LEU A 1139 55.34 -15.33 -1.67
CA LEU A 1139 54.69 -15.53 -0.36
C LEU A 1139 55.65 -15.22 0.78
N ARG A 1140 56.92 -15.65 0.71
CA ARG A 1140 57.92 -15.33 1.75
C ARG A 1140 58.16 -13.83 1.89
N GLN A 1141 58.16 -13.09 0.78
CA GLN A 1141 58.31 -11.62 0.83
C GLN A 1141 57.11 -10.95 1.50
N TRP A 1142 55.90 -11.43 1.19
CA TRP A 1142 54.68 -10.95 1.85
C TRP A 1142 54.64 -11.29 3.34
N LEU A 1143 55.08 -12.47 3.74
CA LEU A 1143 55.19 -12.83 5.16
C LEU A 1143 56.17 -11.91 5.91
N ALA A 1144 57.33 -11.60 5.31
CA ALA A 1144 58.27 -10.63 5.88
C ALA A 1144 57.67 -9.21 5.92
N PHE A 1145 56.82 -8.84 4.95
CA PHE A 1145 56.09 -7.57 4.98
C PHE A 1145 55.07 -7.52 6.14
N PHE A 1146 54.34 -8.62 6.38
CA PHE A 1146 53.39 -8.74 7.49
C PHE A 1146 54.04 -8.66 8.88
N GLU A 1147 55.33 -8.98 9.02
CA GLU A 1147 56.07 -8.76 10.27
C GLU A 1147 56.12 -7.26 10.65
N ARG A 1148 56.14 -6.37 9.65
CA ARG A 1148 56.12 -4.92 9.85
C ARG A 1148 54.69 -4.36 9.85
N TYR A 1149 53.87 -4.80 8.90
CA TYR A 1149 52.49 -4.35 8.70
C TYR A 1149 51.54 -5.54 8.79
N PRO A 1150 51.07 -5.93 10.00
CA PRO A 1150 50.21 -7.10 10.17
C PRO A 1150 48.92 -7.11 9.34
N LEU A 1151 48.48 -5.94 8.87
CA LEU A 1151 47.33 -5.77 8.00
C LEU A 1151 47.68 -4.86 6.82
N VAL A 1152 47.02 -5.09 5.70
CA VAL A 1152 46.98 -4.19 4.53
C VAL A 1152 45.56 -3.71 4.35
N LEU A 1153 45.36 -2.39 4.30
CA LEU A 1153 44.11 -1.74 3.93
C LEU A 1153 44.23 -1.25 2.49
N GLY A 1154 43.28 -1.61 1.64
CA GLY A 1154 43.26 -1.12 0.26
C GLY A 1154 41.92 -1.33 -0.43
N PRO A 1155 41.81 -0.88 -1.70
CA PRO A 1155 40.61 -1.06 -2.50
C PRO A 1155 40.39 -2.55 -2.81
N VAL A 1156 39.13 -2.99 -2.88
CA VAL A 1156 38.78 -4.32 -3.41
C VAL A 1156 39.08 -4.34 -4.91
N SER A 1157 38.26 -3.66 -5.70
CA SER A 1157 38.57 -3.22 -7.06
C SER A 1157 38.99 -1.76 -7.03
N THR A 1158 39.98 -1.38 -7.83
CA THR A 1158 40.32 0.05 -8.02
C THR A 1158 39.30 0.80 -8.90
N ALA A 1159 38.25 0.13 -9.36
CA ALA A 1159 37.13 0.69 -10.11
C ALA A 1159 35.78 0.51 -9.36
N PRO A 1160 34.82 1.43 -9.55
CA PRO A 1160 33.44 1.22 -9.11
C PRO A 1160 32.75 0.09 -9.91
N PRO A 1161 31.52 -0.33 -9.52
CA PRO A 1161 30.72 -1.26 -10.32
C PRO A 1161 30.64 -0.83 -11.79
N PHE A 1162 31.19 -1.66 -12.67
CA PHE A 1162 31.21 -1.38 -14.11
C PHE A 1162 29.88 -1.79 -14.78
N LEU A 1163 29.66 -1.27 -15.99
CA LEU A 1163 28.45 -1.56 -16.77
C LEU A 1163 28.30 -3.06 -17.08
N THR A 1164 27.06 -3.54 -17.03
CA THR A 1164 26.69 -4.90 -17.41
C THR A 1164 27.25 -5.26 -18.80
N GLY A 1165 27.91 -6.42 -18.88
CA GLY A 1165 28.54 -6.90 -20.11
C GLY A 1165 29.87 -6.24 -20.49
N ALA A 1166 30.44 -5.32 -19.68
CA ALA A 1166 31.75 -4.73 -19.99
C ALA A 1166 32.87 -5.78 -20.11
N ASP A 1167 32.78 -6.88 -19.36
CA ASP A 1167 33.72 -8.01 -19.36
C ASP A 1167 33.70 -8.82 -20.66
N VAL A 1168 32.65 -8.69 -21.47
CA VAL A 1168 32.57 -9.28 -22.80
C VAL A 1168 32.69 -8.24 -23.91
N ARG A 1169 32.77 -6.93 -23.64
CA ARG A 1169 32.70 -5.91 -24.69
C ARG A 1169 33.92 -5.89 -25.60
N SER A 1170 35.12 -5.79 -25.02
CA SER A 1170 36.39 -5.69 -25.76
C SER A 1170 37.57 -6.21 -24.94
N THR A 1171 38.69 -6.52 -25.61
CA THR A 1171 39.95 -6.91 -24.96
C THR A 1171 40.47 -5.82 -24.01
N ALA A 1172 40.34 -4.54 -24.40
CA ALA A 1172 40.79 -3.43 -23.57
C ALA A 1172 39.98 -3.28 -22.28
N ASP A 1173 38.66 -3.56 -22.33
CA ASP A 1173 37.83 -3.56 -21.13
C ASP A 1173 38.15 -4.73 -20.21
N SER A 1174 38.35 -5.93 -20.77
CA SER A 1174 38.75 -7.11 -20.01
C SER A 1174 40.10 -6.90 -19.30
N GLU A 1175 41.08 -6.33 -20.00
CA GLU A 1175 42.38 -6.00 -19.41
C GLU A 1175 42.25 -4.96 -18.29
N ARG A 1176 41.44 -3.91 -18.48
CA ARG A 1176 41.18 -2.88 -17.47
C ARG A 1176 40.52 -3.47 -16.22
N ILE A 1177 39.50 -4.32 -16.39
CA ILE A 1177 38.81 -4.98 -15.29
C ILE A 1177 39.81 -5.84 -14.49
N MET A 1178 40.63 -6.66 -15.16
CA MET A 1178 41.62 -7.49 -14.46
C MET A 1178 42.70 -6.67 -13.75
N ASN A 1179 43.18 -5.59 -14.36
CA ASN A 1179 44.16 -4.71 -13.73
C ASN A 1179 43.59 -4.04 -12.48
N SER A 1180 42.29 -3.72 -12.47
CA SER A 1180 41.62 -3.17 -11.27
C SER A 1180 41.58 -4.12 -10.08
N MET A 1181 41.81 -5.42 -10.32
CA MET A 1181 41.77 -6.49 -9.32
C MET A 1181 43.16 -6.90 -8.83
N CYS A 1182 44.20 -6.09 -9.05
CA CYS A 1182 45.59 -6.44 -8.75
C CYS A 1182 45.78 -6.92 -7.30
N LEU A 1183 45.24 -6.19 -6.33
CA LEU A 1183 45.32 -6.56 -4.91
C LEU A 1183 44.44 -7.78 -4.60
N VAL A 1184 43.29 -7.88 -5.28
CA VAL A 1184 42.35 -9.00 -5.15
C VAL A 1184 43.02 -10.34 -5.50
N VAL A 1185 43.60 -10.44 -6.70
CA VAL A 1185 44.21 -11.68 -7.19
C VAL A 1185 45.53 -12.00 -6.49
N THR A 1186 46.22 -10.99 -5.95
CA THR A 1186 47.41 -11.22 -5.13
C THR A 1186 47.07 -12.01 -3.87
N ALA A 1187 45.97 -11.65 -3.18
CA ALA A 1187 45.51 -12.41 -2.03
C ALA A 1187 45.13 -13.85 -2.43
N ASN A 1188 44.45 -14.05 -3.58
CA ASN A 1188 44.14 -15.39 -4.10
C ASN A 1188 45.40 -16.21 -4.32
N LEU A 1189 46.33 -15.67 -5.11
CA LEU A 1189 47.61 -16.28 -5.43
C LEU A 1189 48.31 -16.72 -4.15
N LEU A 1190 48.33 -15.90 -3.10
CA LEU A 1190 49.10 -16.16 -1.89
C LEU A 1190 48.33 -16.90 -0.78
N GLY A 1191 47.03 -17.16 -0.93
CA GLY A 1191 46.24 -17.87 0.08
C GLY A 1191 45.90 -17.06 1.35
N LEU A 1192 45.88 -15.72 1.26
CA LEU A 1192 45.74 -14.80 2.39
C LEU A 1192 44.29 -14.51 2.85
N PRO A 1193 43.99 -14.39 4.15
CA PRO A 1193 42.66 -14.01 4.61
C PRO A 1193 42.35 -12.55 4.28
N VAL A 1194 41.08 -12.28 3.95
CA VAL A 1194 40.60 -10.95 3.60
C VAL A 1194 39.18 -10.72 4.14
N ALA A 1195 38.99 -9.67 4.94
CA ALA A 1195 37.66 -9.16 5.29
C ALA A 1195 37.32 -7.96 4.39
N VAL A 1196 36.09 -7.93 3.87
CA VAL A 1196 35.54 -6.78 3.14
C VAL A 1196 34.44 -6.16 3.99
N VAL A 1197 34.48 -4.84 4.10
CA VAL A 1197 33.49 -4.05 4.83
C VAL A 1197 33.10 -2.82 4.02
N PRO A 1198 31.79 -2.49 3.93
CA PRO A 1198 31.33 -1.25 3.32
C PRO A 1198 31.87 0.00 4.02
N THR A 1199 31.94 1.10 3.28
CA THR A 1199 32.47 2.39 3.77
C THR A 1199 31.58 3.57 3.42
N GLY A 1200 30.39 3.33 2.88
CA GLY A 1200 29.42 4.32 2.43
C GLY A 1200 29.03 4.14 0.96
N VAL A 1201 28.30 5.12 0.46
CA VAL A 1201 27.79 5.18 -0.93
C VAL A 1201 28.34 6.44 -1.58
N ALA A 1202 28.77 6.36 -2.84
CA ALA A 1202 29.18 7.51 -3.64
C ALA A 1202 28.65 7.33 -5.07
N ASP A 1203 28.07 8.39 -5.63
CA ASP A 1203 27.43 8.37 -6.94
C ASP A 1203 26.49 7.17 -7.11
N GLY A 1204 25.69 6.89 -6.07
CA GLY A 1204 24.63 5.89 -6.07
C GLY A 1204 25.12 4.46 -5.90
N LEU A 1205 26.44 4.27 -5.90
CA LEU A 1205 27.08 2.97 -5.85
C LEU A 1205 27.77 2.74 -4.51
N PRO A 1206 27.71 1.51 -3.98
CA PRO A 1206 28.35 1.18 -2.72
C PRO A 1206 29.87 1.21 -2.85
N GLN A 1207 30.52 1.64 -1.77
CA GLN A 1207 31.97 1.65 -1.63
C GLN A 1207 32.36 0.68 -0.53
N ALA A 1208 33.42 -0.10 -0.74
CA ALA A 1208 33.95 -1.00 0.27
C ALA A 1208 35.48 -1.08 0.19
N VAL A 1209 36.08 -1.50 1.29
CA VAL A 1209 37.52 -1.72 1.42
C VAL A 1209 37.80 -3.17 1.76
N GLN A 1210 39.00 -3.64 1.45
CA GLN A 1210 39.49 -4.92 1.94
C GLN A 1210 40.62 -4.74 2.95
N ILE A 1211 40.60 -5.63 3.95
CA ILE A 1211 41.62 -5.75 4.98
C ILE A 1211 42.26 -7.13 4.83
N ILE A 1212 43.52 -7.15 4.39
CA ILE A 1212 44.28 -8.37 4.10
C ILE A 1212 45.22 -8.64 5.25
N GLY A 1213 45.19 -9.87 5.78
CA GLY A 1213 46.06 -10.32 6.85
C GLY A 1213 47.11 -11.34 6.41
N ALA A 1214 48.00 -11.69 7.33
CA ALA A 1214 48.86 -12.85 7.19
C ALA A 1214 48.03 -14.15 7.20
N PRO A 1215 48.54 -15.28 6.68
CA PRO A 1215 47.84 -16.56 6.78
C PRO A 1215 47.36 -16.85 8.20
N PHE A 1216 46.09 -17.26 8.31
CA PHE A 1216 45.40 -17.60 9.55
C PHE A 1216 45.18 -16.43 10.53
N SER A 1217 45.17 -15.18 10.05
CA SER A 1217 44.88 -13.99 10.86
C SER A 1217 43.51 -13.35 10.59
N GLU A 1218 42.49 -14.13 10.27
CA GLU A 1218 41.11 -13.67 10.00
C GLU A 1218 40.59 -12.79 11.15
N ALA A 1219 40.82 -13.19 12.41
CA ALA A 1219 40.41 -12.42 13.59
C ALA A 1219 40.95 -10.98 13.63
N ARG A 1220 42.16 -10.73 13.10
CA ARG A 1220 42.69 -9.36 12.99
C ARG A 1220 42.01 -8.58 11.87
N CYS A 1221 41.67 -9.25 10.77
CA CYS A 1221 40.97 -8.63 9.64
C CYS A 1221 39.56 -8.23 10.05
N LEU A 1222 38.84 -9.14 10.71
CA LEU A 1222 37.48 -8.93 11.21
C LEU A 1222 37.45 -7.86 12.31
N ALA A 1223 38.41 -7.83 13.25
CA ALA A 1223 38.48 -6.78 14.26
C ALA A 1223 38.67 -5.38 13.67
N ALA A 1224 39.49 -5.23 12.63
CA ALA A 1224 39.64 -3.96 11.94
C ALA A 1224 38.40 -3.62 11.08
N ALA A 1225 37.77 -4.61 10.46
CA ALA A 1225 36.52 -4.43 9.73
C ALA A 1225 35.37 -3.99 10.65
N ALA A 1226 35.24 -4.61 11.83
CA ALA A 1226 34.27 -4.28 12.85
C ALA A 1226 34.46 -2.85 13.39
N ALA A 1227 35.71 -2.38 13.51
CA ALA A 1227 36.00 -0.99 13.86
C ALA A 1227 35.50 -0.01 12.78
N ILE A 1228 35.61 -0.38 11.49
CA ILE A 1228 35.08 0.42 10.39
C ILE A 1228 33.55 0.40 10.41
N GLU A 1229 32.93 -0.78 10.50
CA GLU A 1229 31.47 -0.94 10.55
C GLU A 1229 30.87 -0.21 11.76
N SER A 1230 31.49 -0.29 12.94
CA SER A 1230 30.99 0.39 14.15
C SER A 1230 30.96 1.91 14.02
N ALA A 1231 31.85 2.50 13.22
CA ALA A 1231 31.91 3.94 13.01
C ALA A 1231 31.05 4.41 11.82
N LEU A 1232 30.90 3.58 10.78
CA LEU A 1232 30.25 3.96 9.52
C LEU A 1232 28.86 3.34 9.32
N GLY A 1233 28.48 2.35 10.14
CA GLY A 1233 27.22 1.60 10.02
C GLY A 1233 27.22 0.58 8.87
N THR A 1234 26.07 -0.06 8.68
CA THR A 1234 25.75 -0.89 7.52
C THR A 1234 25.01 -0.05 6.47
N ILE A 1235 25.13 -0.43 5.19
CA ILE A 1235 24.45 0.28 4.08
C ILE A 1235 23.36 -0.58 3.41
N THR A 1236 22.96 -1.68 4.05
CA THR A 1236 21.97 -2.64 3.54
C THR A 1236 20.96 -3.01 4.63
N PRO A 1237 19.70 -3.33 4.29
CA PRO A 1237 19.19 -3.42 2.92
C PRO A 1237 19.02 -2.06 2.21
N PRO A 1238 19.25 -1.97 0.88
CA PRO A 1238 18.92 -0.76 0.14
C PRO A 1238 17.40 -0.64 0.04
N ASP A 1239 16.93 0.61 -0.01
CA ASP A 1239 15.51 0.97 -0.09
C ASP A 1239 14.83 0.18 -1.23
N GLY A 1240 13.65 -0.38 -0.97
CA GLY A 1240 13.01 -1.45 -1.76
C GLY A 1240 12.56 -1.13 -3.20
N ALA A 1241 13.00 -0.02 -3.79
CA ALA A 1241 12.96 0.21 -5.23
C ALA A 1241 14.41 0.25 -5.67
N GLY A 1242 14.83 -0.72 -6.49
CA GLY A 1242 16.23 -0.88 -6.93
C GLY A 1242 16.86 0.49 -7.13
N VAL A 1243 17.82 0.83 -6.26
CA VAL A 1243 18.49 2.11 -6.31
C VAL A 1243 18.99 2.21 -7.74
N ALA A 1244 18.46 3.15 -8.49
CA ALA A 1244 18.95 3.52 -9.79
C ALA A 1244 19.46 4.93 -9.57
N LEU A 1245 20.44 5.08 -8.67
CA LEU A 1245 21.03 6.38 -8.42
C LEU A 1245 22.24 6.60 -9.34
N LEU A 1246 22.18 7.79 -9.94
CA LEU A 1246 23.31 8.63 -10.34
C LEU A 1246 23.92 8.35 -11.71
N GLN A 1247 23.27 8.95 -12.71
CA GLN A 1247 23.99 9.97 -13.46
C GLN A 1247 23.24 11.29 -13.40
#